data_AF-A0A6P6XTT4-F1
#
_entry.id   AF-A0A6P6XTT4-F1
#
_cell.length_a   1.000
_cell.length_b   1.000
_cell.length_c   1.000
_cell.angle_alpha   90.00
_cell.angle_beta   90.00
_cell.angle_gamma   90.00
#
_symmetry.space_group_name_H-M   'P 1'
#
loop_
_entity.id
_entity.type
_entity.pdbx_description
1 polymer ?
#
loop_
_entity_poly.entity_id
_entity_poly.type
_entity_poly.pdbx_seq_one_letter_code
_entity_poly.pdbx_strand_id
1 'polypeptide(L)'
;MKSEIFTYGFSDHWMIRNLLSSNNIKKVAFLLTFVLIGYHGVLHLTSGVKSCKWLLSDGSFHGFGSYRVWQPYGCMLHTYTKIDTRMCLKYIAYWGGRNHIVFMGDARIHQLYEQFVQSIDVNPPPTSTTIDHHYEDSQYQDKDLDLNIRFLWRPVVNRSMIDQCKHWSSLRDHLKPNIVIMGSATDSIRSSNGSAEALEFYHKNLTIMLPCMESLNRTTRFLWVLQDPIKQQHYGFLQTEKPKTTIITNEQIDLYNKAAMEALRFARANTVHVWSSARLVAQGFIGEDSINGSNDELRIDSHSLKFSIQILLNLYCNDHMNYNDGTCCSDPEKITAIQFIVLMVFTMIIAISTTIYIYNGYFSKQNHFRLRRRKYKWTRLKNDDCEFELIKVNGVFDNNNSEINSDVDHDDNDQDHNNNSNEVPIITNPEQSSDEKNEPIIKRDLFFLLTRLGIIMLYFYLCDRTNFFMKENKYFTRPNFLLPIAYVFALGLFFTDESSHTNVLHTDQTNEIKGWMQLVILAYHYTGASQVLPIYMSVRLLVSLYLFLSGYGHFTYFYTTGDVSFTRFWKVIFRLNFLAVCLCLCMNRPYQFYYFVPLVTFWFIIMFTTFKIIPHVSAQSAESNSSHYFYLVLKLVTLFAIVSLLYTSEVFFENIFLIRPWKALFVNADDSIKEWWFRWKIDRYSVLFGMITAFGLQMLRKHQLIWENDTYPYLFPFRISIFAIFSALIGLIFYIALTFLCNNKSECNELHPYVSFIPIISFIILRNTSKWFRSRFSLLFSWFGRISLELFLCQYHIWLAADTHGILVLIPGYPVLNVVITSFIFISIAHDIHMITDCIVHCLITNDWRYTLRNLCIICLILLPVGIKDGMF
;
A
#
# COMPACT_ATOMS: atom_id res chain seq x y z
N MET A 1 23.47 3.97 8.47
CA MET A 1 22.88 4.91 7.50
C MET A 1 23.62 6.27 7.45
N LYS A 2 24.83 6.36 8.03
CA LYS A 2 26.00 7.15 7.60
C LYS A 2 27.25 6.40 8.07
N SER A 3 27.46 5.18 7.58
CA SER A 3 28.73 4.47 7.82
C SER A 3 29.68 4.54 6.63
N GLU A 4 29.22 5.06 5.48
CA GLU A 4 30.00 5.19 4.24
C GLU A 4 29.97 6.61 3.63
N ILE A 5 29.23 7.59 4.18
CA ILE A 5 28.97 8.89 3.51
C ILE A 5 29.81 10.06 4.06
N PHE A 6 30.63 9.92 5.12
CA PHE A 6 31.39 11.06 5.68
C PHE A 6 32.83 10.67 6.03
N THR A 7 33.73 10.80 5.04
CA THR A 7 35.16 10.49 5.12
C THR A 7 36.08 11.71 5.24
N TYR A 8 35.61 12.86 5.76
CA TYR A 8 36.53 13.93 6.19
C TYR A 8 35.99 14.73 7.40
N GLY A 9 36.77 14.72 8.50
CA GLY A 9 36.85 15.81 9.49
C GLY A 9 36.05 15.70 10.80
N PHE A 10 36.80 15.60 11.91
CA PHE A 10 36.45 15.93 13.32
C PHE A 10 35.70 14.91 14.23
N SER A 11 36.13 14.90 15.49
CA SER A 11 36.02 13.87 16.54
C SER A 11 34.63 13.59 17.12
N ASP A 12 33.58 14.35 16.76
CA ASP A 12 32.21 14.16 17.28
C ASP A 12 31.40 13.08 16.53
N HIS A 13 32.00 12.50 15.49
CA HIS A 13 31.33 11.60 14.54
C HIS A 13 31.10 10.16 15.05
N TRP A 14 31.86 9.68 16.04
CA TRP A 14 31.76 8.30 16.53
C TRP A 14 30.41 7.99 17.21
N MET A 15 29.91 8.93 18.03
CA MET A 15 28.69 8.74 18.80
C MET A 15 27.46 8.72 17.89
N ILE A 16 27.41 9.63 16.92
CA ILE A 16 26.34 9.73 15.90
C ILE A 16 26.38 8.53 14.94
N ARG A 17 27.58 8.06 14.54
CA ARG A 17 27.75 6.87 13.68
C ARG A 17 27.26 5.59 14.35
N ASN A 18 27.52 5.44 15.66
CA ASN A 18 26.97 4.34 16.44
C ASN A 18 25.45 4.46 16.58
N LEU A 19 24.90 5.64 16.89
CA LEU A 19 23.45 5.86 16.97
C LEU A 19 22.71 5.60 15.64
N LEU A 20 23.30 5.95 14.49
CA LEU A 20 22.71 5.80 13.14
C LEU A 20 23.12 4.50 12.41
N SER A 21 23.63 3.49 13.11
CA SER A 21 23.84 2.16 12.53
C SER A 21 22.52 1.57 12.04
N SER A 22 22.55 0.81 10.93
CA SER A 22 21.36 0.12 10.38
C SER A 22 20.66 -0.74 11.45
N ASN A 23 21.44 -1.38 12.33
CA ASN A 23 20.91 -2.18 13.43
C ASN A 23 20.21 -1.35 14.51
N ASN A 24 20.69 -0.14 14.78
CA ASN A 24 20.08 0.73 15.79
C ASN A 24 18.80 1.37 15.25
N ILE A 25 18.76 1.76 13.97
CA ILE A 25 17.55 2.22 13.30
C ILE A 25 16.44 1.16 13.37
N LYS A 26 16.78 -0.11 13.08
CA LYS A 26 15.83 -1.23 13.18
C LYS A 26 15.32 -1.46 14.59
N LYS A 27 16.18 -1.33 15.61
CA LYS A 27 15.77 -1.41 17.03
C LYS A 27 14.81 -0.27 17.39
N VAL A 28 15.05 0.94 16.91
CA VAL A 28 14.15 2.08 17.11
C VAL A 28 12.80 1.83 16.44
N ALA A 29 12.80 1.36 15.19
CA ALA A 29 11.57 1.00 14.48
C ALA A 29 10.79 -0.08 15.24
N PHE A 30 11.46 -1.14 15.69
CA PHE A 30 10.84 -2.21 16.48
C PHE A 30 10.25 -1.70 17.80
N LEU A 31 10.99 -0.87 18.54
CA LEU A 31 10.50 -0.25 19.77
C LEU A 31 9.27 0.64 19.51
N LEU A 32 9.33 1.45 18.45
CA LEU A 32 8.24 2.34 18.06
C LEU A 32 6.97 1.55 17.71
N THR A 33 7.10 0.48 16.94
CA THR A 33 5.98 -0.43 16.64
C THR A 33 5.38 -1.01 17.92
N PHE A 34 6.21 -1.45 18.88
CA PHE A 34 5.72 -1.99 20.16
C PHE A 34 4.99 -0.92 20.99
N VAL A 35 5.51 0.31 21.05
CA VAL A 35 4.85 1.43 21.73
C VAL A 35 3.50 1.76 21.09
N LEU A 36 3.43 1.78 19.76
CA LEU A 36 2.19 2.03 19.02
C LEU A 36 1.15 0.93 19.26
N ILE A 37 1.58 -0.34 19.28
CA ILE A 37 0.70 -1.46 19.66
C ILE A 37 0.19 -1.27 21.09
N GLY A 38 1.06 -0.93 22.04
CA GLY A 38 0.64 -0.63 23.42
C GLY A 38 -0.35 0.52 23.51
N TYR A 39 -0.10 1.61 22.81
CA TYR A 39 -0.98 2.79 22.75
C TYR A 39 -2.38 2.45 22.22
N HIS A 40 -2.46 1.77 21.06
CA HIS A 40 -3.75 1.34 20.50
C HIS A 40 -4.44 0.31 21.40
N GLY A 41 -3.68 -0.56 22.07
CA GLY A 41 -4.22 -1.47 23.07
C GLY A 41 -4.93 -0.74 24.22
N VAL A 42 -4.32 0.32 24.77
CA VAL A 42 -4.95 1.17 25.79
C VAL A 42 -6.16 1.91 25.23
N LEU A 43 -6.07 2.46 24.02
CA LEU A 43 -7.17 3.16 23.36
C LEU A 43 -8.40 2.27 23.17
N HIS A 44 -8.20 1.01 22.80
CA HIS A 44 -9.27 0.02 22.66
C HIS A 44 -9.89 -0.36 24.01
N LEU A 45 -9.11 -0.41 25.08
CA LEU A 45 -9.61 -0.66 26.44
C LEU A 45 -10.47 0.50 26.96
N THR A 46 -10.13 1.76 26.64
CA THR A 46 -10.86 2.95 27.13
C THR A 46 -12.06 3.32 26.25
N SER A 47 -11.89 3.26 24.93
CA SER A 47 -12.85 3.80 23.96
C SER A 47 -13.69 2.73 23.27
N GLY A 48 -13.28 1.47 23.36
CA GLY A 48 -13.95 0.32 22.72
C GLY A 48 -13.50 0.10 21.27
N VAL A 49 -13.63 -1.15 20.81
CA VAL A 49 -13.09 -1.64 19.52
C VAL A 49 -14.04 -1.43 18.34
N LYS A 50 -15.32 -1.12 18.59
CA LYS A 50 -16.35 -1.14 17.55
C LYS A 50 -16.29 0.09 16.64
N SER A 51 -16.04 -0.13 15.34
CA SER A 51 -16.01 0.91 14.30
C SER A 51 -17.32 1.72 14.21
N CYS A 52 -18.48 1.13 14.54
CA CYS A 52 -19.75 1.86 14.60
C CYS A 52 -19.81 2.99 15.62
N LYS A 53 -19.13 2.83 16.76
CA LYS A 53 -19.09 3.89 17.76
C LYS A 53 -18.32 5.09 17.20
N TRP A 54 -17.19 4.81 16.56
CA TRP A 54 -16.35 5.82 15.93
C TRP A 54 -17.09 6.58 14.82
N LEU A 55 -17.78 5.87 13.92
CA LEU A 55 -18.63 6.41 12.86
C LEU A 55 -19.63 7.48 13.36
N LEU A 56 -20.25 7.25 14.51
CA LEU A 56 -21.28 8.13 15.08
C LEU A 56 -20.73 9.24 15.97
N SER A 57 -19.45 9.17 16.35
CA SER A 57 -18.86 10.06 17.35
C SER A 57 -18.18 11.29 16.74
N ASP A 58 -17.15 11.08 15.93
CA ASP A 58 -16.22 12.15 15.57
C ASP A 58 -15.61 11.91 14.18
N GLY A 59 -15.03 12.95 13.59
CA GLY A 59 -14.40 12.94 12.28
C GLY A 59 -13.97 14.32 11.84
N SER A 60 -13.43 14.40 10.63
CA SER A 60 -13.00 15.67 10.04
C SER A 60 -13.29 15.73 8.55
N PHE A 61 -13.47 16.96 8.06
CA PHE A 61 -13.47 17.21 6.63
C PHE A 61 -12.06 17.18 6.08
N HIS A 62 -11.87 16.41 5.03
CA HIS A 62 -10.68 16.46 4.20
C HIS A 62 -11.00 17.23 2.92
N GLY A 63 -10.12 18.16 2.55
CA GLY A 63 -10.23 18.95 1.32
C GLY A 63 -10.60 20.41 1.50
N PHE A 64 -10.72 21.11 0.37
CA PHE A 64 -10.97 22.54 0.30
C PHE A 64 -12.22 22.85 -0.54
N GLY A 65 -12.98 23.87 -0.13
CA GLY A 65 -14.17 24.36 -0.83
C GLY A 65 -15.27 23.30 -0.97
N SER A 66 -15.94 23.28 -2.11
CA SER A 66 -17.06 22.37 -2.41
C SER A 66 -16.68 20.89 -2.61
N TYR A 67 -15.39 20.54 -2.56
CA TYR A 67 -14.88 19.17 -2.72
C TYR A 67 -14.48 18.51 -1.39
N ARG A 68 -15.00 19.04 -0.27
CA ARG A 68 -14.77 18.45 1.06
C ARG A 68 -15.48 17.11 1.18
N VAL A 69 -14.80 16.14 1.78
CA VAL A 69 -15.35 14.82 2.10
C VAL A 69 -15.28 14.61 3.59
N TRP A 70 -16.38 14.18 4.20
CA TRP A 70 -16.41 13.80 5.61
C TRP A 70 -15.71 12.46 5.81
N GLN A 71 -14.73 12.42 6.72
CA GLN A 71 -14.00 11.22 7.10
C GLN A 71 -14.18 10.98 8.61
N PRO A 72 -14.93 9.96 9.02
CA PRO A 72 -14.96 9.52 10.40
C PRO A 72 -13.56 9.11 10.86
N TYR A 73 -13.23 9.37 12.11
CA TYR A 73 -12.00 8.82 12.68
C TYR A 73 -12.17 7.31 12.88
N GLY A 74 -11.09 6.55 12.70
CA GLY A 74 -11.05 5.14 13.07
C GLY A 74 -11.58 4.15 12.03
N CYS A 75 -12.36 4.57 11.04
CA CYS A 75 -12.91 3.69 10.02
C CYS A 75 -13.18 4.40 8.70
N MET A 76 -13.38 3.61 7.64
CA MET A 76 -13.61 4.08 6.28
C MET A 76 -15.06 3.95 5.87
N LEU A 77 -15.59 4.99 5.23
CA LEU A 77 -16.94 5.00 4.66
C LEU A 77 -16.93 4.38 3.27
N HIS A 78 -17.92 3.53 3.00
CA HIS A 78 -18.36 3.19 1.66
C HIS A 78 -19.34 4.27 1.16
N THR A 79 -19.27 4.60 -0.13
CA THR A 79 -20.22 5.58 -0.73
C THR A 79 -21.37 4.83 -1.38
N TYR A 80 -22.54 4.85 -0.74
CA TYR A 80 -23.74 4.18 -1.24
C TYR A 80 -24.38 4.96 -2.39
N THR A 81 -24.52 4.31 -3.55
CA THR A 81 -25.43 4.77 -4.60
C THR A 81 -26.86 4.33 -4.31
N LYS A 82 -27.85 4.86 -5.05
CA LYS A 82 -29.25 4.42 -4.93
C LYS A 82 -29.40 2.91 -5.19
N ILE A 83 -28.60 2.37 -6.11
CA ILE A 83 -28.61 0.95 -6.45
C ILE A 83 -28.08 0.12 -5.29
N ASP A 84 -26.95 0.55 -4.70
CA ASP A 84 -26.35 -0.13 -3.53
C ASP A 84 -27.30 -0.13 -2.33
N THR A 85 -27.96 1.00 -2.05
CA THR A 85 -28.95 1.11 -0.97
C THR A 85 -30.10 0.13 -1.17
N ARG A 86 -30.71 0.08 -2.36
CA ARG A 86 -31.80 -0.86 -2.66
C ARG A 86 -31.32 -2.32 -2.58
N MET A 87 -30.10 -2.60 -3.04
CA MET A 87 -29.50 -3.93 -2.98
C MET A 87 -29.30 -4.38 -1.53
N CYS A 88 -28.76 -3.53 -0.67
CA CYS A 88 -28.63 -3.78 0.77
C CYS A 88 -29.97 -4.14 1.41
N LEU A 89 -30.99 -3.29 1.25
CA LEU A 89 -32.30 -3.49 1.87
C LEU A 89 -32.93 -4.80 1.40
N LYS A 90 -32.81 -5.11 0.10
CA LYS A 90 -33.27 -6.38 -0.46
C LYS A 90 -32.52 -7.57 0.11
N TYR A 91 -31.20 -7.47 0.30
CA TYR A 91 -30.39 -8.54 0.88
C TYR A 91 -30.81 -8.84 2.32
N ILE A 92 -31.03 -7.80 3.13
CA ILE A 92 -31.54 -7.94 4.50
C ILE A 92 -32.88 -8.69 4.50
N ALA A 93 -33.82 -8.28 3.65
CA ALA A 93 -35.13 -8.95 3.54
C ALA A 93 -35.00 -10.41 3.06
N TYR A 94 -34.14 -10.66 2.08
CA TYR A 94 -33.90 -12.00 1.53
C TYR A 94 -33.41 -13.00 2.60
N TRP A 95 -32.54 -12.57 3.52
CA TRP A 95 -32.06 -13.41 4.62
C TRP A 95 -33.02 -13.47 5.83
N GLY A 96 -34.26 -13.02 5.67
CA GLY A 96 -35.29 -13.05 6.71
C GLY A 96 -35.17 -11.91 7.75
N GLY A 97 -34.34 -10.90 7.46
CA GLY A 97 -34.32 -9.64 8.19
C GLY A 97 -35.55 -8.80 7.88
N ARG A 98 -35.78 -7.75 8.69
CA ARG A 98 -36.89 -6.80 8.52
C ARG A 98 -36.34 -5.41 8.35
N ASN A 99 -36.92 -4.62 7.45
CA ASN A 99 -36.55 -3.23 7.25
C ASN A 99 -37.61 -2.29 7.83
N HIS A 100 -37.77 -2.30 9.17
CA HIS A 100 -38.67 -1.38 9.87
C HIS A 100 -37.88 -0.24 10.52
N ILE A 101 -37.88 0.92 9.87
CA ILE A 101 -37.09 2.11 10.23
C ILE A 101 -38.03 3.22 10.69
N VAL A 102 -37.76 3.83 11.85
CA VAL A 102 -38.60 4.92 12.36
C VAL A 102 -37.77 6.19 12.58
N PHE A 103 -38.24 7.30 12.05
CA PHE A 103 -37.76 8.65 12.35
C PHE A 103 -38.76 9.32 13.29
N MET A 104 -38.33 9.85 14.43
CA MET A 104 -39.22 10.47 15.42
C MET A 104 -38.63 11.75 16.00
N GLY A 105 -39.29 12.90 15.79
CA GLY A 105 -38.71 14.16 16.25
C GLY A 105 -39.39 15.42 15.72
N ASP A 106 -38.58 16.47 15.61
CA ASP A 106 -38.94 17.79 15.06
C ASP A 106 -38.67 17.90 13.56
N ALA A 107 -38.82 19.13 13.01
CA ALA A 107 -38.68 19.41 11.57
C ALA A 107 -37.32 19.02 10.97
N ARG A 108 -36.26 18.91 11.78
CA ARG A 108 -34.93 18.51 11.32
C ARG A 108 -34.82 17.00 11.12
N ILE A 109 -35.46 16.22 11.98
CA ILE A 109 -35.59 14.78 11.79
C ILE A 109 -36.48 14.46 10.58
N HIS A 110 -37.50 15.29 10.30
CA HIS A 110 -38.30 15.16 9.08
C HIS A 110 -37.44 15.35 7.81
N GLN A 111 -36.57 16.36 7.77
CA GLN A 111 -35.65 16.57 6.64
C GLN A 111 -34.71 15.37 6.42
N LEU A 112 -34.22 14.74 7.49
CA LEU A 112 -33.44 13.50 7.40
C LEU A 112 -34.28 12.34 6.84
N TYR A 113 -35.54 12.20 7.27
CA TYR A 113 -36.47 11.21 6.74
C TYR A 113 -36.69 11.39 5.23
N GLU A 114 -36.99 12.61 4.78
CA GLU A 114 -37.18 12.91 3.36
C GLU A 114 -35.93 12.60 2.54
N GLN A 115 -34.75 13.00 3.03
CA GLN A 115 -33.50 12.71 2.34
C GLN A 115 -33.20 11.20 2.28
N PHE A 116 -33.53 10.45 3.34
CA PHE A 116 -33.36 9.00 3.36
C PHE A 116 -34.27 8.33 2.32
N VAL A 117 -35.54 8.73 2.25
CA VAL A 117 -36.49 8.23 1.24
C VAL A 117 -36.00 8.56 -0.18
N GLN A 118 -35.51 9.78 -0.42
CA GLN A 118 -34.94 10.17 -1.73
C GLN A 118 -33.71 9.35 -2.15
N SER A 119 -32.96 8.79 -1.19
CA SER A 119 -31.83 7.91 -1.46
C SER A 119 -32.24 6.49 -1.90
N ILE A 120 -33.51 6.13 -1.71
CA ILE A 120 -34.09 4.82 -2.05
C ILE A 120 -35.02 4.93 -3.27
N ASP A 121 -35.81 6.00 -3.34
CA ASP A 121 -36.84 6.16 -4.36
C ASP A 121 -36.23 6.48 -5.73
N VAL A 122 -36.74 5.76 -6.73
CA VAL A 122 -36.38 5.92 -8.14
C VAL A 122 -37.11 7.14 -8.73
N ASN A 123 -38.32 7.44 -8.25
CA ASN A 123 -39.15 8.56 -8.66
C ASN A 123 -39.54 9.42 -7.44
N PRO A 124 -38.58 10.16 -6.85
CA PRO A 124 -38.85 10.92 -5.65
C PRO A 124 -39.97 11.95 -5.91
N PRO A 125 -40.94 12.12 -4.99
CA PRO A 125 -41.88 13.22 -5.08
C PRO A 125 -41.11 14.56 -5.11
N PRO A 126 -41.57 15.56 -5.86
CA PRO A 126 -40.92 16.87 -5.87
C PRO A 126 -40.85 17.42 -4.44
N THR A 127 -39.67 17.87 -4.02
CA THR A 127 -39.49 18.55 -2.71
C THR A 127 -40.56 19.62 -2.57
N SER A 128 -41.44 19.48 -1.57
CA SER A 128 -42.44 20.48 -1.23
C SER A 128 -41.73 21.77 -0.84
N THR A 129 -41.62 22.70 -1.79
CA THR A 129 -41.08 24.05 -1.59
C THR A 129 -42.15 25.03 -1.10
N THR A 130 -43.38 24.55 -0.84
CA THR A 130 -44.51 25.39 -0.45
C THR A 130 -44.78 25.29 1.04
N ILE A 131 -44.60 26.43 1.68
CA ILE A 131 -44.79 26.75 3.10
C ILE A 131 -46.28 26.70 3.43
N ASP A 132 -46.75 25.56 3.94
CA ASP A 132 -47.90 25.47 4.84
C ASP A 132 -47.96 24.04 5.41
N HIS A 133 -47.13 23.73 6.42
CA HIS A 133 -47.05 22.37 6.95
C HIS A 133 -47.25 22.33 8.46
N HIS A 134 -48.48 21.96 8.86
CA HIS A 134 -48.64 21.04 9.98
C HIS A 134 -47.91 19.75 9.60
N TYR A 135 -46.78 19.48 10.25
CA TYR A 135 -46.11 18.20 10.10
C TYR A 135 -46.97 17.11 10.76
N GLU A 136 -47.24 16.05 10.01
CA GLU A 136 -48.05 14.90 10.44
C GLU A 136 -47.23 13.61 10.40
N ASP A 137 -47.70 12.59 11.12
CA ASP A 137 -47.11 11.25 11.06
C ASP A 137 -47.24 10.72 9.60
N SER A 138 -46.13 10.31 8.99
CA SER A 138 -46.09 9.85 7.59
C SER A 138 -45.42 8.48 7.46
N GLN A 139 -45.68 7.79 6.34
CA GLN A 139 -45.18 6.43 6.12
C GLN A 139 -44.82 6.20 4.65
N TYR A 140 -43.65 5.61 4.42
CA TYR A 140 -43.20 5.10 3.13
C TYR A 140 -43.07 3.58 3.20
N GLN A 141 -43.65 2.87 2.23
CA GLN A 141 -43.56 1.41 2.12
C GLN A 141 -43.11 1.00 0.73
N ASP A 142 -42.16 0.07 0.66
CA ASP A 142 -41.75 -0.60 -0.58
C ASP A 142 -41.88 -2.12 -0.35
N LYS A 143 -42.85 -2.74 -1.02
CA LYS A 143 -43.15 -4.18 -0.87
C LYS A 143 -42.04 -5.06 -1.42
N ASP A 144 -41.32 -4.62 -2.44
CA ASP A 144 -40.26 -5.41 -3.07
C ASP A 144 -39.02 -5.52 -2.18
N LEU A 145 -38.87 -4.58 -1.24
CA LEU A 145 -37.77 -4.51 -0.28
C LEU A 145 -38.18 -4.95 1.15
N ASP A 146 -39.42 -5.38 1.35
CA ASP A 146 -40.05 -5.55 2.68
C ASP A 146 -39.74 -4.37 3.62
N LEU A 147 -39.86 -3.15 3.07
CA LEU A 147 -39.42 -1.91 3.68
C LEU A 147 -40.60 -1.13 4.21
N ASN A 148 -40.51 -0.74 5.48
CA ASN A 148 -41.47 0.12 6.16
C ASN A 148 -40.72 1.23 6.90
N ILE A 149 -40.77 2.45 6.36
CA ILE A 149 -40.19 3.64 6.97
C ILE A 149 -41.32 4.52 7.49
N ARG A 150 -41.26 4.92 8.76
CA ARG A 150 -42.25 5.81 9.38
C ARG A 150 -41.60 7.07 9.91
N PHE A 151 -42.26 8.19 9.72
CA PHE A 151 -41.98 9.44 10.43
C PHE A 151 -43.07 9.69 11.48
N LEU A 152 -42.67 10.00 12.71
CA LEU A 152 -43.55 10.33 13.82
C LEU A 152 -43.24 11.76 14.30
N TRP A 153 -44.22 12.66 14.16
CA TRP A 153 -44.08 14.06 14.56
C TRP A 153 -44.16 14.19 16.09
N ARG A 154 -43.00 14.23 16.74
CA ARG A 154 -42.88 14.41 18.20
C ARG A 154 -41.85 15.50 18.47
N PRO A 155 -42.25 16.77 18.27
CA PRO A 155 -41.32 17.91 18.26
C PRO A 155 -40.73 18.27 19.63
N VAL A 156 -41.34 17.79 20.72
CA VAL A 156 -40.94 18.05 22.11
C VAL A 156 -40.80 16.72 22.86
N VAL A 157 -39.74 16.59 23.66
CA VAL A 157 -39.53 15.44 24.55
C VAL A 157 -40.50 15.52 25.73
N ASN A 158 -41.69 14.96 25.55
CA ASN A 158 -42.77 14.95 26.53
C ASN A 158 -43.40 13.55 26.65
N ARG A 159 -44.53 13.48 27.37
CA ARG A 159 -45.28 12.24 27.59
C ARG A 159 -45.67 11.51 26.30
N SER A 160 -45.97 12.22 25.21
CA SER A 160 -46.32 11.60 23.92
C SER A 160 -45.16 10.77 23.36
N MET A 161 -43.94 11.31 23.42
CA MET A 161 -42.73 10.59 22.97
C MET A 161 -42.43 9.38 23.86
N ILE A 162 -42.60 9.52 25.18
CA ILE A 162 -42.40 8.45 26.16
C ILE A 162 -43.43 7.33 25.98
N ASP A 163 -44.69 7.68 25.79
CA ASP A 163 -45.78 6.72 25.61
C ASP A 163 -45.62 5.94 24.30
N GLN A 164 -45.05 6.56 23.26
CA GLN A 164 -44.68 5.86 22.03
C GLN A 164 -43.59 4.79 22.27
N CYS A 165 -42.56 5.09 23.07
CA CYS A 165 -41.55 4.10 23.45
C CYS A 165 -42.20 2.93 24.23
N LYS A 166 -43.06 3.24 25.21
CA LYS A 166 -43.78 2.22 26.00
C LYS A 166 -44.67 1.35 25.12
N HIS A 167 -45.32 1.94 24.13
CA HIS A 167 -46.11 1.21 23.16
C HIS A 167 -45.24 0.18 22.42
N TRP A 168 -44.07 0.56 21.90
CA TRP A 168 -43.14 -0.41 21.28
C TRP A 168 -42.68 -1.51 22.24
N SER A 169 -42.46 -1.19 23.51
CA SER A 169 -42.14 -2.19 24.53
C SER A 169 -43.26 -3.22 24.76
N SER A 170 -44.52 -2.87 24.48
CA SER A 170 -45.68 -3.77 24.59
C SER A 170 -45.90 -4.63 23.35
N LEU A 171 -45.29 -4.29 22.22
CA LEU A 171 -45.45 -5.04 20.97
C LEU A 171 -44.67 -6.36 20.99
N ARG A 172 -45.08 -7.28 20.13
CA ARG A 172 -44.30 -8.49 19.81
C ARG A 172 -43.03 -8.11 19.05
N ASP A 173 -41.96 -8.90 19.21
CA ASP A 173 -40.64 -8.58 18.65
C ASP A 173 -40.62 -8.34 17.14
N HIS A 174 -41.47 -9.04 16.38
CA HIS A 174 -41.58 -8.88 14.92
C HIS A 174 -42.33 -7.61 14.46
N LEU A 175 -42.97 -6.87 15.37
CA LEU A 175 -43.63 -5.59 15.08
C LEU A 175 -42.79 -4.40 15.55
N LYS A 176 -41.77 -4.64 16.39
CA LYS A 176 -40.86 -3.60 16.87
C LYS A 176 -39.99 -3.07 15.72
N PRO A 177 -39.65 -1.77 15.73
CA PRO A 177 -38.72 -1.18 14.77
C PRO A 177 -37.31 -1.74 14.97
N ASN A 178 -36.57 -1.93 13.87
CA ASN A 178 -35.18 -2.37 13.89
C ASN A 178 -34.26 -1.22 14.34
N ILE A 179 -34.54 -0.01 13.87
CA ILE A 179 -33.79 1.19 14.19
C ILE A 179 -34.74 2.37 14.36
N VAL A 180 -34.47 3.21 15.36
CA VAL A 180 -35.23 4.44 15.62
C VAL A 180 -34.25 5.62 15.66
N ILE A 181 -34.42 6.56 14.73
CA ILE A 181 -33.66 7.79 14.62
C ILE A 181 -34.48 8.90 15.28
N MET A 182 -33.92 9.52 16.31
CA MET A 182 -34.64 10.44 17.19
C MET A 182 -33.89 11.74 17.39
N GLY A 183 -34.62 12.84 17.50
CA GLY A 183 -34.04 14.13 17.85
C GLY A 183 -35.11 15.19 18.02
N SER A 184 -35.01 15.96 19.09
CA SER A 184 -35.94 17.04 19.39
C SER A 184 -35.23 18.02 20.31
N ALA A 185 -35.29 19.31 19.98
CA ALA A 185 -35.03 20.39 20.93
C ALA A 185 -35.57 21.73 20.41
N THR A 186 -35.62 21.94 19.09
CA THR A 186 -35.89 23.25 18.49
C THR A 186 -37.24 23.82 18.90
N ASP A 187 -38.30 23.00 18.89
CA ASP A 187 -39.63 23.41 19.35
C ASP A 187 -39.71 23.62 20.87
N SER A 188 -38.88 22.93 21.65
CA SER A 188 -38.80 23.14 23.11
C SER A 188 -38.17 24.51 23.40
N ILE A 189 -37.10 24.88 22.68
CA ILE A 189 -36.46 26.20 22.78
C ILE A 189 -37.45 27.29 22.32
N ARG A 190 -38.10 27.09 21.17
CA ARG A 190 -39.03 28.07 20.58
C ARG A 190 -40.23 28.35 21.50
N SER A 191 -40.89 27.31 21.98
CA SER A 191 -42.10 27.45 22.81
C SER A 191 -41.83 28.01 24.20
N SER A 192 -40.65 27.78 24.76
CA SER A 192 -40.26 28.27 26.09
C SER A 192 -39.46 29.58 26.05
N ASN A 193 -39.20 30.12 24.86
CA ASN A 193 -38.26 31.22 24.66
C ASN A 193 -36.87 30.94 25.29
N GLY A 194 -36.46 29.66 25.27
CA GLY A 194 -35.20 29.17 25.82
C GLY A 194 -35.05 29.28 27.34
N SER A 195 -36.13 29.06 28.10
CA SER A 195 -36.09 29.13 29.56
C SER A 195 -35.24 28.01 30.19
N ALA A 196 -34.59 28.30 31.32
CA ALA A 196 -33.80 27.31 32.07
C ALA A 196 -34.67 26.16 32.61
N GLU A 197 -35.91 26.46 33.01
CA GLU A 197 -36.88 25.47 33.49
C GLU A 197 -37.20 24.44 32.39
N ALA A 198 -37.40 24.90 31.14
CA ALA A 198 -37.69 24.00 30.02
C ALA A 198 -36.51 23.09 29.69
N LEU A 199 -35.27 23.56 29.86
CA LEU A 199 -34.06 22.76 29.72
C LEU A 199 -33.98 21.66 30.80
N GLU A 200 -34.33 21.98 32.05
CA GLU A 200 -34.36 20.99 33.13
C GLU A 200 -35.45 19.94 32.90
N PHE A 201 -36.65 20.36 32.48
CA PHE A 201 -37.72 19.43 32.10
C PHE A 201 -37.31 18.52 30.95
N TYR A 202 -36.62 19.06 29.94
CA TYR A 202 -36.08 18.29 28.83
C TYR A 202 -35.10 17.20 29.30
N HIS A 203 -34.12 17.58 30.13
CA HIS A 203 -33.15 16.63 30.71
C HIS A 203 -33.85 15.53 31.52
N LYS A 204 -34.81 15.91 32.38
CA LYS A 204 -35.57 14.98 33.20
C LYS A 204 -36.39 14.01 32.36
N ASN A 205 -37.08 14.49 31.33
CA ASN A 205 -37.91 13.64 30.48
C ASN A 205 -37.08 12.64 29.66
N LEU A 206 -35.91 13.04 29.17
CA LEU A 206 -34.97 12.13 28.53
C LEU A 206 -34.49 11.04 29.49
N THR A 207 -34.16 11.43 30.72
CA THR A 207 -33.74 10.47 31.77
C THR A 207 -34.86 9.48 32.10
N ILE A 208 -36.13 9.91 32.11
CA ILE A 208 -37.30 9.04 32.32
C ILE A 208 -37.52 8.09 31.13
N MET A 209 -37.21 8.52 29.91
CA MET A 209 -37.36 7.71 28.70
C MET A 209 -36.31 6.60 28.60
N LEU A 210 -35.09 6.85 29.09
CA LEU A 210 -33.95 5.95 28.93
C LEU A 210 -34.24 4.48 29.34
N PRO A 211 -34.82 4.16 30.51
CA PRO A 211 -35.12 2.78 30.88
C PRO A 211 -36.03 2.04 29.88
N CYS A 212 -36.95 2.75 29.22
CA CYS A 212 -37.79 2.18 28.18
C CYS A 212 -36.99 1.86 26.90
N MET A 213 -36.05 2.72 26.53
CA MET A 213 -35.17 2.46 25.38
C MET A 213 -34.25 1.26 25.67
N GLU A 214 -33.77 1.14 26.91
CA GLU A 214 -32.93 0.00 27.31
C GLU A 214 -33.66 -1.33 27.35
N SER A 215 -34.96 -1.35 27.67
CA SER A 215 -35.75 -2.60 27.64
C SER A 215 -35.89 -3.17 26.22
N LEU A 216 -35.73 -2.32 25.20
CA LEU A 216 -35.84 -2.64 23.78
C LEU A 216 -34.51 -3.00 23.09
N ASN A 217 -33.38 -2.99 23.80
CA ASN A 217 -32.02 -3.23 23.28
C ASN A 217 -31.91 -4.43 22.33
N ARG A 218 -32.59 -5.54 22.65
CA ARG A 218 -32.46 -6.79 21.89
C ARG A 218 -33.03 -6.72 20.48
N THR A 219 -33.99 -5.82 20.24
CA THR A 219 -34.73 -5.76 18.98
C THR A 219 -34.55 -4.42 18.25
N THR A 220 -34.24 -3.36 18.98
CA THR A 220 -34.29 -1.99 18.47
C THR A 220 -33.04 -1.23 18.86
N ARG A 221 -32.37 -0.66 17.86
CA ARG A 221 -31.26 0.27 18.05
C ARG A 221 -31.77 1.70 18.05
N PHE A 222 -31.45 2.49 19.08
CA PHE A 222 -31.81 3.90 19.13
C PHE A 222 -30.64 4.80 18.76
N LEU A 223 -30.88 5.76 17.88
CA LEU A 223 -29.94 6.83 17.53
C LEU A 223 -30.52 8.17 17.98
N TRP A 224 -29.82 8.87 18.87
CA TRP A 224 -30.15 10.23 19.26
C TRP A 224 -29.31 11.23 18.47
N VAL A 225 -29.92 11.92 17.52
CA VAL A 225 -29.29 12.93 16.66
C VAL A 225 -29.14 14.23 17.44
N LEU A 226 -27.90 14.70 17.57
CA LEU A 226 -27.65 16.03 18.13
C LEU A 226 -28.16 17.10 17.16
N GLN A 227 -28.68 18.17 17.72
CA GLN A 227 -29.24 19.27 16.96
C GLN A 227 -28.15 20.02 16.22
N ASP A 228 -28.38 20.32 14.95
CA ASP A 228 -27.45 21.06 14.11
C ASP A 228 -27.36 22.54 14.50
N PRO A 229 -26.20 23.19 14.30
CA PRO A 229 -26.09 24.63 14.46
C PRO A 229 -26.95 25.36 13.41
N ILE A 230 -27.45 26.54 13.77
CA ILE A 230 -28.19 27.44 12.88
C ILE A 230 -27.27 28.52 12.29
N LYS A 231 -27.56 28.95 11.07
CA LYS A 231 -26.87 30.10 10.43
C LYS A 231 -27.37 31.39 11.08
N GLN A 232 -26.56 32.00 11.94
CA GLN A 232 -26.86 33.33 12.48
C GLN A 232 -26.53 34.39 11.42
N GLN A 233 -27.52 35.19 11.01
CA GLN A 233 -27.30 36.31 10.09
C GLN A 233 -26.37 37.33 10.75
N HIS A 234 -25.14 37.48 10.24
CA HIS A 234 -24.23 38.55 10.66
C HIS A 234 -24.53 39.81 9.88
N TYR A 235 -24.89 40.87 10.61
CA TYR A 235 -25.26 42.15 10.04
C TYR A 235 -24.04 43.08 9.94
N GLY A 236 -23.60 43.43 8.72
CA GLY A 236 -22.53 44.41 8.48
C GLY A 236 -23.04 45.84 8.65
N PHE A 237 -22.19 46.81 9.00
CA PHE A 237 -22.48 48.18 9.48
C PHE A 237 -23.53 49.07 8.72
N LEU A 238 -24.23 48.63 7.67
CA LEU A 238 -25.00 49.47 6.72
C LEU A 238 -26.49 49.10 6.48
N GLN A 239 -27.23 48.50 7.41
CA GLN A 239 -28.70 48.34 7.31
C GLN A 239 -29.32 48.72 8.64
N THR A 240 -30.44 49.40 8.48
CA THR A 240 -31.18 50.17 9.46
C THR A 240 -32.47 49.48 9.89
N GLU A 241 -32.62 48.18 9.62
CA GLU A 241 -33.76 47.38 10.07
C GLU A 241 -33.40 46.55 11.31
N LYS A 242 -34.18 46.70 12.38
CA LYS A 242 -34.06 45.86 13.59
C LYS A 242 -34.42 44.41 13.22
N PRO A 243 -33.63 43.41 13.65
CA PRO A 243 -33.90 42.01 13.31
C PRO A 243 -35.24 41.55 13.90
N LYS A 244 -35.97 40.71 13.16
CA LYS A 244 -36.89 39.75 13.79
C LYS A 244 -36.05 38.96 14.78
N THR A 245 -36.37 39.02 16.07
CA THR A 245 -35.68 38.25 17.11
C THR A 245 -35.72 36.78 16.74
N THR A 246 -34.59 36.22 16.34
CA THR A 246 -34.39 34.78 16.20
C THR A 246 -34.53 34.17 17.59
N ILE A 247 -35.63 33.45 17.83
CA ILE A 247 -35.97 32.88 19.15
C ILE A 247 -34.97 31.78 19.56
N ILE A 248 -34.31 31.15 18.59
CA ILE A 248 -33.35 30.05 18.81
C ILE A 248 -31.94 30.59 18.58
N THR A 249 -31.02 30.30 19.50
CA THR A 249 -29.60 30.63 19.38
C THR A 249 -28.73 29.36 19.38
N ASN A 250 -27.52 29.43 18.81
CA ASN A 250 -26.57 28.31 18.86
C ASN A 250 -26.18 27.93 20.29
N GLU A 251 -26.10 28.90 21.20
CA GLU A 251 -25.84 28.66 22.63
C GLU A 251 -26.94 27.81 23.27
N GLN A 252 -28.22 28.13 23.02
CA GLN A 252 -29.34 27.31 23.49
C GLN A 252 -29.29 25.90 22.89
N ILE A 253 -28.99 25.76 21.60
CA ILE A 253 -28.83 24.45 20.95
C ILE A 253 -27.73 23.63 21.64
N ASP A 254 -26.59 24.26 21.97
CA ASP A 254 -25.49 23.61 22.67
C ASP A 254 -25.87 23.18 24.09
N LEU A 255 -26.62 24.00 24.83
CA LEU A 255 -27.14 23.64 26.15
C LEU A 255 -28.06 22.41 26.09
N TYR A 256 -28.99 22.36 25.13
CA TYR A 256 -29.89 21.21 24.95
C TYR A 256 -29.14 19.96 24.48
N ASN A 257 -28.18 20.09 23.55
CA ASN A 257 -27.34 18.97 23.15
C ASN A 257 -26.51 18.42 24.31
N LYS A 258 -25.97 19.29 25.16
CA LYS A 258 -25.26 18.90 26.38
C LYS A 258 -26.18 18.15 27.34
N ALA A 259 -27.39 18.67 27.59
CA ALA A 259 -28.37 17.98 28.42
C ALA A 259 -28.75 16.60 27.89
N ALA A 260 -28.91 16.45 26.57
CA ALA A 260 -29.16 15.15 25.95
C ALA A 260 -27.97 14.18 26.10
N MET A 261 -26.74 14.66 25.87
CA MET A 261 -25.53 13.86 26.06
C MET A 261 -25.38 13.39 27.51
N GLU A 262 -25.63 14.26 28.49
CA GLU A 262 -25.55 13.93 29.92
C GLU A 262 -26.61 12.91 30.32
N ALA A 263 -27.86 13.10 29.90
CA ALA A 263 -28.97 12.18 30.18
C ALA A 263 -28.73 10.77 29.58
N LEU A 264 -28.14 10.71 28.38
CA LEU A 264 -27.93 9.46 27.65
C LEU A 264 -26.55 8.82 27.90
N ARG A 265 -25.64 9.50 28.62
CA ARG A 265 -24.26 9.04 28.88
C ARG A 265 -24.18 7.67 29.55
N PHE A 266 -25.12 7.38 30.45
CA PHE A 266 -25.15 6.16 31.25
C PHE A 266 -25.95 5.01 30.61
N ALA A 267 -26.44 5.20 29.38
CA ALA A 267 -27.10 4.15 28.64
C ALA A 267 -26.20 2.90 28.58
N ARG A 268 -26.76 1.72 28.87
CA ARG A 268 -26.04 0.44 28.75
C ARG A 268 -25.40 0.31 27.37
N ALA A 269 -24.23 -0.33 27.31
CA ALA A 269 -23.50 -0.48 26.06
C ALA A 269 -24.39 -1.08 24.94
N ASN A 270 -24.47 -0.36 23.81
CA ASN A 270 -25.25 -0.68 22.60
C ASN A 270 -26.78 -0.47 22.65
N THR A 271 -27.35 0.21 23.65
CA THR A 271 -28.80 0.53 23.67
C THR A 271 -29.15 1.79 22.88
N VAL A 272 -28.54 2.91 23.27
CA VAL A 272 -28.76 4.24 22.70
C VAL A 272 -27.42 4.80 22.28
N HIS A 273 -27.31 5.23 21.02
CA HIS A 273 -26.12 5.87 20.50
C HIS A 273 -26.40 7.35 20.24
N VAL A 274 -25.62 8.23 20.86
CA VAL A 274 -25.63 9.65 20.52
C VAL A 274 -24.88 9.82 19.19
N TRP A 275 -25.56 10.35 18.19
CA TRP A 275 -25.01 10.62 16.87
C TRP A 275 -24.47 12.05 16.83
N SER A 276 -23.22 12.18 17.25
CA SER A 276 -22.50 13.46 17.35
C SER A 276 -21.87 13.88 16.02
N SER A 277 -21.46 12.92 15.19
CA SER A 277 -20.85 13.20 13.90
C SER A 277 -21.78 13.94 12.92
N ALA A 278 -23.11 13.76 13.01
CA ALA A 278 -24.08 14.54 12.22
C ALA A 278 -23.96 16.05 12.47
N ARG A 279 -23.85 16.45 13.75
CA ARG A 279 -23.66 17.86 14.13
C ARG A 279 -22.32 18.41 13.61
N LEU A 280 -21.25 17.63 13.68
CA LEU A 280 -19.93 18.03 13.18
C LEU A 280 -19.92 18.21 11.65
N VAL A 281 -20.61 17.32 10.93
CA VAL A 281 -20.85 17.45 9.49
C VAL A 281 -21.56 18.78 9.20
N ALA A 282 -22.67 19.06 9.88
CA ALA A 282 -23.42 20.30 9.70
C ALA A 282 -22.59 21.56 10.04
N GLN A 283 -21.73 21.49 11.05
CA GLN A 283 -20.79 22.58 11.40
C GLN A 283 -19.84 22.93 10.25
N GLY A 284 -19.43 21.95 9.44
CA GLY A 284 -18.51 22.18 8.32
C GLY A 284 -19.07 23.02 7.17
N PHE A 285 -20.39 23.18 7.09
CA PHE A 285 -21.09 23.89 6.02
C PHE A 285 -21.72 25.24 6.43
N ILE A 286 -21.47 25.69 7.67
CA ILE A 286 -21.91 27.01 8.13
C ILE A 286 -21.00 28.10 7.53
N GLY A 287 -21.25 28.50 6.27
CA GLY A 287 -20.60 29.69 5.71
C GLY A 287 -20.49 29.82 4.18
N GLU A 288 -20.75 28.77 3.39
CA GLU A 288 -20.48 28.80 1.94
C GLU A 288 -21.64 29.31 1.06
N ASP A 289 -22.89 29.27 1.55
CA ASP A 289 -24.08 29.67 0.75
C ASP A 289 -24.68 31.02 1.16
N SER A 290 -23.93 32.11 0.94
CA SER A 290 -24.47 33.48 1.08
C SER A 290 -24.88 34.12 -0.26
N ILE A 291 -25.20 33.32 -1.28
CA ILE A 291 -25.58 33.86 -2.60
C ILE A 291 -27.08 33.66 -2.91
N ASN A 292 -27.72 32.60 -2.41
CA ASN A 292 -29.16 32.39 -2.62
C ASN A 292 -29.89 32.28 -1.28
N GLY A 293 -30.38 33.42 -0.81
CA GLY A 293 -31.16 33.55 0.42
C GLY A 293 -32.41 32.66 0.39
N SER A 294 -32.37 31.56 1.15
CA SER A 294 -33.58 30.94 1.67
C SER A 294 -33.74 31.39 3.11
N ASN A 295 -34.89 31.99 3.41
CA ASN A 295 -35.21 32.62 4.69
C ASN A 295 -35.59 31.63 5.81
N ASP A 296 -35.19 30.35 5.69
CA ASP A 296 -35.59 29.28 6.61
C ASP A 296 -34.46 28.96 7.59
N GLU A 297 -34.60 29.50 8.80
CA GLU A 297 -33.63 29.48 9.89
C GLU A 297 -33.30 28.05 10.40
N LEU A 298 -34.19 27.06 10.16
CA LEU A 298 -34.03 25.68 10.64
C LEU A 298 -33.67 24.65 9.55
N ARG A 299 -33.53 25.09 8.30
CA ARG A 299 -33.19 24.20 7.19
C ARG A 299 -31.75 23.70 7.31
N ILE A 300 -31.58 22.39 7.20
CA ILE A 300 -30.25 21.76 7.16
C ILE A 300 -29.72 21.90 5.73
N ASP A 301 -28.42 22.19 5.61
CA ASP A 301 -27.75 22.23 4.33
C ASP A 301 -27.87 20.88 3.56
N SER A 302 -28.06 20.94 2.25
CA SER A 302 -28.31 19.75 1.43
C SER A 302 -27.11 18.79 1.39
N HIS A 303 -25.88 19.32 1.42
CA HIS A 303 -24.68 18.48 1.48
C HIS A 303 -24.58 17.80 2.84
N SER A 304 -24.87 18.52 3.93
CA SER A 304 -24.90 17.98 5.29
C SER A 304 -25.90 16.83 5.44
N LEU A 305 -27.10 16.97 4.86
CA LEU A 305 -28.11 15.89 4.83
C LEU A 305 -27.60 14.67 4.06
N LYS A 306 -26.97 14.86 2.88
CA LYS A 306 -26.40 13.76 2.10
C LYS A 306 -25.33 12.99 2.88
N PHE A 307 -24.40 13.68 3.53
CA PHE A 307 -23.37 13.03 4.35
C PHE A 307 -23.96 12.30 5.56
N SER A 308 -24.97 12.88 6.22
CA SER A 308 -25.68 12.23 7.32
C SER A 308 -26.37 10.94 6.88
N ILE A 309 -26.99 10.93 5.69
CA ILE A 309 -27.57 9.70 5.13
C ILE A 309 -26.48 8.68 4.77
N GLN A 310 -25.33 9.09 4.23
CA GLN A 310 -24.21 8.17 3.99
C GLN A 310 -23.74 7.51 5.29
N ILE A 311 -23.63 8.27 6.39
CA ILE A 311 -23.30 7.73 7.72
C ILE A 311 -24.36 6.71 8.17
N LEU A 312 -25.65 7.03 8.03
CA LEU A 312 -26.74 6.13 8.40
C LEU A 312 -26.75 4.84 7.58
N LEU A 313 -26.51 4.94 6.27
CA LEU A 313 -26.41 3.78 5.38
C LEU A 313 -25.21 2.90 5.74
N ASN A 314 -24.05 3.50 6.02
CA ASN A 314 -22.88 2.73 6.47
C ASN A 314 -23.15 2.01 7.81
N LEU A 315 -23.89 2.64 8.73
CA LEU A 315 -24.28 2.01 9.99
C LEU A 315 -25.25 0.82 9.80
N TYR A 316 -26.18 0.93 8.86
CA TYR A 316 -27.26 -0.05 8.67
C TYR A 316 -26.88 -1.18 7.69
N CYS A 317 -26.11 -0.89 6.66
CA CYS A 317 -25.87 -1.79 5.53
C CYS A 317 -24.51 -2.49 5.52
N ASN A 318 -23.45 -1.89 6.06
CA ASN A 318 -22.08 -2.41 5.82
C ASN A 318 -21.84 -3.83 6.33
N ASP A 319 -22.49 -4.25 7.40
CA ASP A 319 -22.34 -5.62 7.93
C ASP A 319 -23.07 -6.67 7.09
N HIS A 320 -23.99 -6.22 6.23
CA HIS A 320 -24.77 -7.07 5.32
C HIS A 320 -24.19 -7.09 3.90
N MET A 321 -23.24 -6.21 3.61
CA MET A 321 -22.67 -6.03 2.28
C MET A 321 -21.18 -6.37 2.30
N ASN A 322 -20.73 -7.16 1.32
CA ASN A 322 -19.33 -7.58 1.25
C ASN A 322 -18.50 -6.60 0.40
N TYR A 323 -18.46 -5.33 0.80
CA TYR A 323 -17.67 -4.29 0.13
C TYR A 323 -16.27 -4.19 0.73
N ASN A 324 -15.25 -4.12 -0.14
CA ASN A 324 -13.84 -4.08 0.30
C ASN A 324 -13.33 -2.64 0.56
N ASP A 325 -14.13 -1.63 0.25
CA ASP A 325 -13.76 -0.20 0.31
C ASP A 325 -14.35 0.54 1.53
N GLY A 326 -15.12 -0.14 2.39
CA GLY A 326 -15.66 0.38 3.64
C GLY A 326 -15.29 -0.50 4.84
N THR A 327 -14.99 0.11 5.99
CA THR A 327 -14.66 -0.62 7.24
C THR A 327 -15.47 -0.14 8.44
N CYS A 328 -16.21 0.96 8.31
CA CYS A 328 -17.14 1.41 9.34
C CYS A 328 -18.28 0.40 9.46
N CYS A 329 -18.63 -0.04 10.68
CA CYS A 329 -19.74 -0.97 10.91
C CYS A 329 -19.72 -2.26 10.09
N SER A 330 -18.52 -2.77 9.80
CA SER A 330 -18.33 -4.04 9.12
C SER A 330 -17.43 -4.93 9.99
N ASP A 331 -17.86 -6.17 10.19
CA ASP A 331 -17.03 -7.18 10.85
C ASP A 331 -15.86 -7.60 9.94
N PRO A 332 -14.65 -7.82 10.50
CA PRO A 332 -13.51 -8.22 9.71
C PRO A 332 -13.71 -9.63 9.12
N GLU A 333 -13.09 -9.89 7.96
CA GLU A 333 -13.10 -11.21 7.32
C GLU A 333 -12.67 -12.31 8.30
N LYS A 334 -13.39 -13.43 8.26
CA LYS A 334 -13.06 -14.59 9.09
C LYS A 334 -11.73 -15.19 8.67
N ILE A 335 -10.92 -15.57 9.66
CA ILE A 335 -9.60 -16.20 9.43
C ILE A 335 -9.78 -17.52 8.70
N THR A 336 -9.08 -17.72 7.58
CA THR A 336 -9.11 -18.99 6.85
C THR A 336 -8.22 -20.04 7.50
N ALA A 337 -8.45 -21.32 7.15
CA ALA A 337 -7.66 -22.43 7.68
C ALA A 337 -6.16 -22.28 7.34
N ILE A 338 -5.84 -21.81 6.13
CA ILE A 338 -4.45 -21.58 5.70
C ILE A 338 -3.80 -20.47 6.50
N GLN A 339 -4.47 -19.32 6.64
CA GLN A 339 -3.96 -18.21 7.45
C GLN A 339 -3.68 -18.68 8.88
N PHE A 340 -4.62 -19.43 9.47
CA PHE A 340 -4.45 -19.96 10.81
C PHE A 340 -3.23 -20.89 10.91
N ILE A 341 -3.06 -21.84 9.98
CA ILE A 341 -1.91 -22.76 9.96
C ILE A 341 -0.59 -21.98 9.81
N VAL A 342 -0.52 -21.05 8.87
CA VAL A 342 0.70 -20.27 8.58
C VAL A 342 1.08 -19.38 9.77
N LEU A 343 0.10 -18.69 10.37
CA LEU A 343 0.31 -17.89 11.58
C LEU A 343 0.71 -18.77 12.77
N MET A 344 0.16 -19.98 12.90
CA MET A 344 0.60 -20.95 13.92
C MET A 344 2.04 -21.40 13.71
N VAL A 345 2.45 -21.68 12.47
CA VAL A 345 3.84 -22.04 12.17
C VAL A 345 4.79 -20.89 12.53
N PHE A 346 4.47 -19.65 12.14
CA PHE A 346 5.31 -18.51 12.50
C PHE A 346 5.36 -18.25 14.01
N THR A 347 4.24 -18.34 14.71
CA THR A 347 4.21 -18.18 16.17
C THR A 347 4.98 -19.28 16.90
N MET A 348 4.93 -20.53 16.41
CA MET A 348 5.75 -21.63 16.93
C MET A 348 7.25 -21.36 16.71
N ILE A 349 7.64 -20.90 15.52
CA ILE A 349 9.04 -20.53 15.23
C ILE A 349 9.52 -19.43 16.18
N ILE A 350 8.69 -18.40 16.40
CA ILE A 350 8.99 -17.31 17.33
C ILE A 350 9.12 -17.83 18.77
N ALA A 351 8.22 -18.72 19.22
CA ALA A 351 8.26 -19.30 20.56
C ALA A 351 9.53 -20.15 20.79
N ILE A 352 9.91 -20.98 19.83
CA ILE A 352 11.15 -21.76 19.90
C ILE A 352 12.37 -20.82 19.90
N SER A 353 12.36 -19.76 19.08
CA SER A 353 13.49 -18.82 18.95
C SER A 353 13.71 -18.04 20.24
N THR A 354 12.61 -17.56 20.83
CA THR A 354 12.63 -16.88 22.13
C THR A 354 13.07 -17.83 23.24
N THR A 355 12.62 -19.09 23.23
CA THR A 355 13.06 -20.10 24.19
C THR A 355 14.56 -20.38 24.06
N ILE A 356 15.09 -20.55 22.85
CA ILE A 356 16.53 -20.72 22.59
C ILE A 356 17.31 -19.50 23.06
N TYR A 357 16.81 -18.29 22.78
CA TYR A 357 17.43 -17.04 23.21
C TYR A 357 17.49 -16.93 24.75
N ILE A 358 16.38 -17.23 25.43
CA ILE A 358 16.30 -17.21 26.90
C ILE A 358 17.19 -18.30 27.50
N TYR A 359 17.15 -19.52 26.96
CA TYR A 359 18.00 -20.64 27.40
C TYR A 359 19.48 -20.29 27.26
N ASN A 360 19.90 -19.78 26.10
CA ASN A 360 21.28 -19.35 25.88
C ASN A 360 21.68 -18.18 26.78
N GLY A 361 20.79 -17.22 27.02
CA GLY A 361 21.02 -16.11 27.96
C GLY A 361 21.19 -16.58 29.41
N TYR A 362 20.36 -17.53 29.84
CA TYR A 362 20.42 -18.12 31.18
C TYR A 362 21.67 -18.99 31.35
N PHE A 363 21.96 -19.88 30.40
CA PHE A 363 23.10 -20.80 30.45
C PHE A 363 24.43 -20.08 30.22
N SER A 364 24.47 -19.03 29.39
CA SER A 364 25.63 -18.14 29.25
C SER A 364 25.95 -17.44 30.57
N LYS A 365 24.95 -16.91 31.30
CA LYS A 365 25.16 -16.35 32.65
C LYS A 365 25.67 -17.40 33.64
N GLN A 366 25.16 -18.63 33.58
CA GLN A 366 25.58 -19.73 34.46
C GLN A 366 26.99 -20.24 34.14
N ASN A 367 27.35 -20.32 32.86
CA ASN A 367 28.71 -20.62 32.39
C ASN A 367 29.67 -19.47 32.67
N HIS A 368 29.25 -18.20 32.62
CA HIS A 368 30.09 -17.08 33.05
C HIS A 368 30.35 -17.11 34.57
N PHE A 369 29.42 -17.63 35.37
CA PHE A 369 29.61 -17.89 36.81
C PHE A 369 30.56 -19.08 37.06
N ARG A 370 30.44 -20.17 36.29
CA ARG A 370 31.36 -21.33 36.33
C ARG A 370 32.75 -21.01 35.78
N LEU A 371 32.84 -20.20 34.73
CA LEU A 371 34.09 -19.70 34.15
C LEU A 371 34.73 -18.63 35.03
N ARG A 372 33.99 -17.80 35.78
CA ARG A 372 34.57 -16.96 36.85
C ARG A 372 35.22 -17.81 37.95
N ARG A 373 34.64 -18.97 38.31
CA ARG A 373 35.29 -19.92 39.24
C ARG A 373 36.53 -20.60 38.65
N ARG A 374 36.62 -20.80 37.33
CA ARG A 374 37.83 -21.33 36.65
C ARG A 374 38.88 -20.26 36.29
N LYS A 375 38.48 -19.00 36.04
CA LYS A 375 39.37 -17.88 35.66
C LYS A 375 40.18 -17.30 36.82
N TYR A 376 39.91 -17.67 38.07
CA TYR A 376 40.87 -17.45 39.16
C TYR A 376 42.06 -18.43 39.14
N LYS A 377 42.16 -19.32 38.14
CA LYS A 377 43.28 -20.27 38.05
C LYS A 377 44.04 -20.30 36.72
N TRP A 378 43.59 -19.65 35.65
CA TRP A 378 44.39 -19.53 34.42
C TRP A 378 44.18 -18.17 33.74
N THR A 379 45.28 -17.44 33.65
CA THR A 379 45.48 -16.14 33.03
C THR A 379 45.40 -16.19 31.50
N ARG A 380 44.79 -15.12 30.97
CA ARG A 380 45.22 -14.31 29.81
C ARG A 380 45.53 -15.06 28.49
N LEU A 381 44.60 -15.02 27.54
CA LEU A 381 44.88 -14.99 26.09
C LEU A 381 43.70 -14.34 25.33
N LYS A 382 44.09 -13.45 24.41
CA LYS A 382 43.38 -12.59 23.45
C LYS A 382 41.94 -12.97 23.03
N ASN A 383 41.07 -11.95 22.99
CA ASN A 383 39.95 -11.87 22.06
C ASN A 383 40.49 -11.30 20.74
N ASP A 384 40.32 -12.03 19.65
CA ASP A 384 40.29 -11.45 18.30
C ASP A 384 38.81 -11.34 17.89
N ASP A 385 38.40 -10.13 17.52
CA ASP A 385 37.08 -9.81 16.99
C ASP A 385 36.94 -10.40 15.58
N CYS A 386 35.88 -11.18 15.34
CA CYS A 386 35.57 -11.73 14.04
C CYS A 386 34.65 -10.76 13.29
N GLU A 387 35.26 -9.85 12.53
CA GLU A 387 34.63 -9.07 11.47
C GLU A 387 34.65 -9.94 10.20
N PHE A 388 33.47 -10.39 9.75
CA PHE A 388 33.36 -11.16 8.51
C PHE A 388 33.44 -10.17 7.33
N GLU A 389 34.61 -10.08 6.70
CA GLU A 389 34.75 -9.46 5.38
C GLU A 389 33.84 -10.17 4.39
N LEU A 390 32.93 -9.39 3.79
CA LEU A 390 32.26 -9.75 2.55
C LEU A 390 33.34 -10.00 1.49
N ILE A 391 33.51 -11.27 1.12
CA ILE A 391 34.22 -11.64 -0.11
C ILE A 391 33.46 -11.00 -1.28
N LYS A 392 34.00 -9.88 -1.77
CA LYS A 392 33.69 -9.34 -3.10
C LYS A 392 34.10 -10.38 -4.13
N VAL A 393 33.14 -11.15 -4.63
CA VAL A 393 33.31 -11.84 -5.92
C VAL A 393 33.00 -10.80 -7.00
N ASN A 394 34.00 -10.00 -7.34
CA ASN A 394 34.02 -9.30 -8.61
C ASN A 394 34.25 -10.36 -9.69
N GLY A 395 33.19 -10.70 -10.43
CA GLY A 395 33.31 -11.40 -11.69
C GLY A 395 33.96 -10.49 -12.72
N VAL A 396 35.26 -10.65 -12.88
CA VAL A 396 36.08 -10.48 -14.10
C VAL A 396 35.49 -9.55 -15.17
N PHE A 397 35.95 -8.31 -15.17
CA PHE A 397 36.12 -7.48 -16.36
C PHE A 397 37.51 -6.85 -16.27
N ASP A 398 38.52 -7.58 -16.75
CA ASP A 398 39.80 -6.99 -17.11
C ASP A 398 40.28 -7.73 -18.36
N ASN A 399 39.98 -7.15 -19.53
CA ASN A 399 40.69 -7.42 -20.77
C ASN A 399 41.34 -6.11 -21.15
N ASN A 400 42.66 -6.02 -20.97
CA ASN A 400 43.49 -5.11 -21.76
C ASN A 400 44.77 -5.84 -22.15
N ASN A 401 44.82 -6.22 -23.42
CA ASN A 401 46.05 -6.41 -24.15
C ASN A 401 46.74 -5.04 -24.27
N SER A 402 48.00 -4.98 -23.88
CA SER A 402 48.94 -4.01 -24.44
C SER A 402 50.25 -4.74 -24.73
N GLU A 403 50.47 -5.03 -26.01
CA GLU A 403 51.80 -5.14 -26.59
C GLU A 403 52.59 -3.84 -26.30
N ILE A 404 53.90 -3.94 -26.10
CA ILE A 404 54.94 -3.19 -26.84
C ILE A 404 56.33 -3.73 -26.48
N ASN A 405 57.14 -3.85 -27.52
CA ASN A 405 58.53 -4.31 -27.62
C ASN A 405 59.59 -3.39 -26.97
N SER A 406 60.78 -3.99 -26.91
CA SER A 406 62.13 -3.45 -27.21
C SER A 406 62.91 -2.68 -26.15
N ASP A 407 64.06 -3.29 -25.82
CA ASP A 407 65.42 -2.74 -25.90
C ASP A 407 66.12 -2.18 -24.65
N VAL A 408 67.18 -2.92 -24.28
CA VAL A 408 68.59 -2.46 -24.18
C VAL A 408 69.20 -2.16 -22.79
N ASP A 409 70.30 -2.89 -22.58
CA ASP A 409 71.56 -2.61 -21.86
C ASP A 409 71.78 -2.85 -20.34
N HIS A 410 72.67 -3.84 -20.15
CA HIS A 410 73.95 -3.83 -19.43
C HIS A 410 74.07 -3.92 -17.90
N ASP A 411 74.77 -5.00 -17.55
CA ASP A 411 75.96 -5.12 -16.69
C ASP A 411 75.86 -5.22 -15.16
N ASP A 412 76.25 -6.43 -14.74
CA ASP A 412 77.41 -6.72 -13.89
C ASP A 412 77.19 -7.09 -12.42
N ASN A 413 77.62 -8.34 -12.17
CA ASN A 413 78.47 -8.83 -11.06
C ASN A 413 77.89 -8.75 -9.64
N ASP A 414 78.01 -9.76 -8.78
CA ASP A 414 78.79 -10.99 -8.78
C ASP A 414 78.29 -11.83 -7.58
N GLN A 415 78.42 -13.16 -7.68
CA GLN A 415 78.89 -14.13 -6.67
C GLN A 415 78.41 -14.01 -5.19
N ASP A 416 77.99 -15.05 -4.46
CA ASP A 416 78.42 -16.45 -4.55
C ASP A 416 77.61 -17.39 -3.62
N HIS A 417 77.71 -18.68 -3.93
CA HIS A 417 77.63 -19.87 -3.07
C HIS A 417 76.30 -20.49 -2.58
N ASN A 418 75.89 -21.53 -3.33
CA ASN A 418 75.89 -22.96 -2.96
C ASN A 418 75.34 -23.41 -1.59
N ASN A 419 74.23 -24.17 -1.60
CA ASN A 419 74.32 -25.64 -1.57
C ASN A 419 72.95 -26.38 -1.62
N ASN A 420 72.95 -27.43 -2.43
CA ASN A 420 72.23 -28.72 -2.30
C ASN A 420 70.75 -28.87 -2.71
N SER A 421 70.59 -29.21 -4.00
CA SER A 421 70.14 -30.52 -4.54
C SER A 421 68.95 -31.30 -3.95
N ASN A 422 68.00 -31.51 -4.87
CA ASN A 422 67.29 -32.77 -5.21
C ASN A 422 65.81 -32.96 -4.78
N GLU A 423 64.95 -32.76 -5.78
CA GLU A 423 63.95 -33.70 -6.34
C GLU A 423 62.82 -34.27 -5.45
N VAL A 424 61.64 -33.66 -5.63
CA VAL A 424 60.29 -34.23 -5.95
C VAL A 424 60.13 -35.76 -5.81
N PRO A 425 59.13 -36.27 -5.02
CA PRO A 425 57.85 -36.68 -5.66
C PRO A 425 56.53 -36.57 -4.84
N ILE A 426 55.45 -36.29 -5.58
CA ILE A 426 54.10 -36.93 -5.55
C ILE A 426 53.11 -36.63 -4.37
N ILE A 427 52.07 -35.86 -4.74
CA ILE A 427 50.62 -35.98 -4.46
C ILE A 427 50.17 -36.88 -3.28
N THR A 428 49.48 -36.27 -2.30
CA THR A 428 48.21 -36.78 -1.75
C THR A 428 47.34 -35.62 -1.28
N ASN A 429 46.09 -35.58 -1.75
CA ASN A 429 45.03 -34.65 -1.31
C ASN A 429 44.69 -34.85 0.17
N PRO A 430 44.20 -33.79 0.84
CA PRO A 430 43.12 -33.95 1.80
C PRO A 430 41.89 -33.16 1.34
N GLU A 431 41.06 -33.80 0.51
CA GLU A 431 39.62 -33.59 0.59
C GLU A 431 39.12 -34.32 1.84
N GLN A 432 38.06 -33.78 2.48
CA GLN A 432 37.34 -34.27 3.67
C GLN A 432 37.85 -33.78 5.04
N SER A 433 37.55 -32.53 5.41
CA SER A 433 37.19 -32.21 6.82
C SER A 433 36.49 -30.85 7.06
N SER A 434 36.00 -30.14 6.03
CA SER A 434 35.38 -28.81 6.19
C SER A 434 33.84 -28.79 6.25
N ASP A 435 33.16 -29.90 5.95
CA ASP A 435 31.69 -29.88 5.78
C ASP A 435 30.88 -30.06 7.08
N GLU A 436 31.41 -30.72 8.11
CA GLU A 436 30.62 -31.00 9.34
C GLU A 436 30.47 -29.82 10.30
N LYS A 437 31.38 -28.84 10.30
CA LYS A 437 31.31 -27.67 11.20
C LYS A 437 30.44 -26.53 10.67
N ASN A 438 30.18 -26.47 9.37
CA ASN A 438 29.40 -25.38 8.74
C ASN A 438 27.88 -25.63 8.75
N GLU A 439 27.42 -26.90 8.74
CA GLU A 439 25.99 -27.24 8.78
C GLU A 439 25.19 -26.73 10.00
N PRO A 440 25.69 -26.81 11.26
CA PRO A 440 24.92 -26.37 12.43
C PRO A 440 24.81 -24.84 12.54
N ILE A 441 25.77 -24.09 11.97
CA ILE A 441 25.78 -22.62 11.96
C ILE A 441 24.73 -22.10 10.98
N ILE A 442 24.68 -22.66 9.76
CA ILE A 442 23.71 -22.30 8.72
C ILE A 442 22.26 -22.56 9.17
N LYS A 443 22.00 -23.68 9.87
CA LYS A 443 20.66 -24.01 10.40
C LYS A 443 20.19 -23.03 11.48
N ARG A 444 21.10 -22.56 12.34
CA ARG A 444 20.79 -21.58 13.40
C ARG A 444 20.42 -20.21 12.81
N ASP A 445 21.11 -19.81 11.74
CA ASP A 445 20.89 -18.52 11.09
C ASP A 445 19.57 -18.51 10.30
N LEU A 446 19.21 -19.61 9.64
CA LEU A 446 17.91 -19.74 8.96
C LEU A 446 16.73 -19.58 9.91
N PHE A 447 16.81 -20.17 11.11
CA PHE A 447 15.74 -20.09 12.10
C PHE A 447 15.51 -18.66 12.60
N PHE A 448 16.60 -17.91 12.80
CA PHE A 448 16.53 -16.50 13.16
C PHE A 448 15.95 -15.63 12.03
N LEU A 449 16.31 -15.91 10.76
CA LEU A 449 15.73 -15.23 9.60
C LEU A 449 14.21 -15.48 9.48
N LEU A 450 13.77 -16.73 9.66
CA LEU A 450 12.35 -17.10 9.67
C LEU A 450 11.60 -16.48 10.86
N THR A 451 12.24 -16.35 12.01
CA THR A 451 11.66 -15.65 13.18
C THR A 451 11.37 -14.19 12.84
N ARG A 452 12.35 -13.49 12.24
CA ARG A 452 12.20 -12.09 11.84
C ARG A 452 11.11 -11.93 10.79
N LEU A 453 11.08 -12.82 9.80
CA LEU A 453 10.02 -12.85 8.80
C LEU A 453 8.65 -13.05 9.45
N GLY A 454 8.51 -14.00 10.38
CA GLY A 454 7.27 -14.28 11.09
C GLY A 454 6.74 -13.09 11.89
N ILE A 455 7.62 -12.35 12.57
CA ILE A 455 7.24 -11.11 13.28
C ILE A 455 6.71 -10.06 12.30
N ILE A 456 7.37 -9.90 11.15
CA ILE A 456 6.94 -8.95 10.10
C ILE A 456 5.60 -9.37 9.49
N MET A 457 5.41 -10.66 9.20
CA MET A 457 4.13 -11.18 8.68
C MET A 457 2.98 -10.99 9.67
N LEU A 458 3.23 -11.23 10.97
CA LEU A 458 2.24 -10.98 12.02
C LEU A 458 1.90 -9.49 12.14
N TYR A 459 2.90 -8.61 12.01
CA TYR A 459 2.69 -7.17 11.99
C TYR A 459 1.82 -6.74 10.79
N PHE A 460 2.11 -7.24 9.58
CA PHE A 460 1.28 -6.94 8.41
C PHE A 460 -0.17 -7.44 8.60
N TYR A 461 -0.34 -8.64 9.17
CA TYR A 461 -1.66 -9.19 9.44
C TYR A 461 -2.43 -8.30 10.42
N LEU A 462 -1.77 -7.83 11.49
CA LEU A 462 -2.36 -6.90 12.45
C LEU A 462 -2.76 -5.58 11.79
N CYS A 463 -1.91 -5.01 10.93
CA CYS A 463 -2.17 -3.75 10.23
C CYS A 463 -3.35 -3.80 9.26
N ASP A 464 -3.44 -4.84 8.44
CA ASP A 464 -4.39 -4.87 7.33
C ASP A 464 -5.65 -5.69 7.63
N ARG A 465 -5.49 -6.89 8.22
CA ARG A 465 -6.57 -7.88 8.38
C ARG A 465 -7.38 -7.72 9.66
N THR A 466 -6.93 -6.87 10.59
CA THR A 466 -7.67 -6.57 11.82
C THR A 466 -8.16 -5.13 11.86
N ASN A 467 -9.08 -4.84 12.77
CA ASN A 467 -9.53 -3.48 13.10
C ASN A 467 -8.74 -2.90 14.29
N PHE A 468 -7.56 -3.48 14.60
CA PHE A 468 -6.73 -3.02 15.71
C PHE A 468 -6.15 -1.63 15.45
N PHE A 469 -5.70 -1.38 14.22
CA PHE A 469 -5.30 -0.04 13.79
C PHE A 469 -6.39 0.61 12.96
N MET A 470 -6.44 1.94 13.02
CA MET A 470 -7.43 2.76 12.36
C MET A 470 -7.17 2.84 10.86
N LYS A 471 -8.23 3.03 10.06
CA LYS A 471 -8.16 3.12 8.59
C LYS A 471 -8.94 4.34 8.12
N GLU A 472 -8.42 5.05 7.13
CA GLU A 472 -9.04 6.23 6.52
C GLU A 472 -9.09 6.13 5.00
N ASN A 473 -10.09 6.76 4.37
CA ASN A 473 -10.20 6.79 2.91
C ASN A 473 -9.07 7.64 2.31
N LYS A 474 -8.64 7.27 1.09
CA LYS A 474 -7.67 8.05 0.35
C LYS A 474 -8.25 9.40 -0.07
N TYR A 475 -7.46 10.46 0.10
CA TYR A 475 -7.82 11.79 -0.35
C TYR A 475 -6.72 12.42 -1.21
N PHE A 476 -7.07 12.74 -2.45
CA PHE A 476 -6.14 13.35 -3.40
C PHE A 476 -6.24 14.87 -3.37
N THR A 477 -5.09 15.52 -3.16
CA THR A 477 -4.90 16.94 -3.50
C THR A 477 -3.57 17.12 -4.24
N ARG A 478 -3.52 18.14 -5.11
CA ARG A 478 -2.29 18.46 -5.84
C ARG A 478 -1.10 18.74 -4.90
N PRO A 479 -1.25 19.52 -3.80
CA PRO A 479 -0.14 19.75 -2.87
C PRO A 479 0.30 18.48 -2.11
N ASN A 480 -0.64 17.65 -1.64
CA ASN A 480 -0.29 16.41 -0.93
C ASN A 480 0.46 15.41 -1.82
N PHE A 481 0.24 15.47 -3.13
CA PHE A 481 1.00 14.66 -4.09
C PHE A 481 2.34 15.30 -4.48
N LEU A 482 2.37 16.58 -4.83
CA LEU A 482 3.56 17.23 -5.38
C LEU A 482 4.62 17.58 -4.33
N LEU A 483 4.24 18.00 -3.12
CA LEU A 483 5.20 18.42 -2.09
C LEU A 483 6.11 17.29 -1.61
N PRO A 484 5.61 16.08 -1.28
CA PRO A 484 6.48 14.97 -0.91
C PRO A 484 7.43 14.55 -2.05
N ILE A 485 6.94 14.58 -3.29
CA ILE A 485 7.77 14.30 -4.48
C ILE A 485 8.88 15.35 -4.59
N ALA A 486 8.54 16.65 -4.57
CA ALA A 486 9.51 17.73 -4.66
C ALA A 486 10.57 17.65 -3.54
N TYR A 487 10.16 17.33 -2.32
CA TYR A 487 11.07 17.15 -1.19
C TYR A 487 12.03 15.98 -1.39
N VAL A 488 11.51 14.82 -1.81
CA VAL A 488 12.32 13.62 -2.09
C VAL A 488 13.29 13.85 -3.25
N PHE A 489 12.87 14.57 -4.30
CA PHE A 489 13.76 14.94 -5.42
C PHE A 489 14.84 15.95 -5.00
N ALA A 490 14.50 16.93 -4.16
CA ALA A 490 15.50 17.84 -3.59
C ALA A 490 16.56 17.05 -2.80
N LEU A 491 16.14 16.14 -1.91
CA LEU A 491 17.06 15.25 -1.19
C LEU A 491 17.90 14.40 -2.16
N GLY A 492 17.28 13.81 -3.19
CA GLY A 492 17.97 13.01 -4.19
C GLY A 492 19.11 13.76 -4.89
N LEU A 493 18.89 15.05 -5.21
CA LEU A 493 19.91 15.92 -5.81
C LEU A 493 21.06 16.22 -4.84
N PHE A 494 20.78 16.43 -3.54
CA PHE A 494 21.82 16.66 -2.53
C PHE A 494 22.74 15.44 -2.31
N PHE A 495 22.23 14.22 -2.50
CA PHE A 495 22.99 12.97 -2.32
C PHE A 495 23.50 12.40 -3.65
N THR A 496 24.19 13.22 -4.46
CA THR A 496 24.76 12.80 -5.75
C THR A 496 26.25 12.47 -5.61
N ASP A 497 26.66 11.30 -6.11
CA ASP A 497 28.06 10.84 -6.17
C ASP A 497 28.49 10.48 -7.59
N GLU A 498 29.80 10.31 -7.78
CA GLU A 498 30.40 9.87 -9.03
C GLU A 498 30.47 8.33 -9.11
N SER A 499 30.10 7.78 -10.27
CA SER A 499 30.15 6.36 -10.58
C SER A 499 31.52 5.99 -11.14
N SER A 500 32.02 4.80 -10.78
CA SER A 500 33.21 4.20 -11.40
C SER A 500 32.97 3.71 -12.83
N HIS A 501 31.72 3.69 -13.28
CA HIS A 501 31.33 3.18 -14.59
C HIS A 501 30.75 4.29 -15.47
N THR A 502 31.29 4.42 -16.68
CA THR A 502 30.81 5.36 -17.70
C THR A 502 29.95 4.70 -18.76
N ASN A 503 29.65 3.41 -18.66
CA ASN A 503 28.81 2.70 -19.62
C ASN A 503 27.36 3.20 -19.57
N VAL A 504 26.71 3.24 -20.72
CA VAL A 504 25.27 3.55 -20.84
C VAL A 504 24.48 2.53 -20.03
N LEU A 505 23.60 3.01 -19.13
CA LEU A 505 22.72 2.18 -18.28
C LEU A 505 23.48 1.17 -17.41
N HIS A 506 24.60 1.59 -16.80
CA HIS A 506 25.26 0.79 -15.78
C HIS A 506 24.39 0.63 -14.51
N THR A 507 24.79 -0.31 -13.64
CA THR A 507 23.97 -0.75 -12.50
C THR A 507 23.55 0.37 -11.56
N ASP A 508 24.45 1.29 -11.20
CA ASP A 508 24.10 2.40 -10.30
C ASP A 508 23.06 3.34 -10.90
N GLN A 509 23.17 3.68 -12.19
CA GLN A 509 22.18 4.46 -12.91
C GLN A 509 20.83 3.73 -13.02
N THR A 510 20.82 2.42 -13.31
CA THR A 510 19.55 1.66 -13.38
C THR A 510 18.89 1.53 -12.01
N ASN A 511 19.67 1.38 -10.93
CA ASN A 511 19.15 1.38 -9.56
C ASN A 511 18.61 2.76 -9.19
N GLU A 512 19.33 3.85 -9.51
CA GLU A 512 18.84 5.21 -9.34
C GLU A 512 17.49 5.41 -10.04
N ILE A 513 17.38 4.99 -11.31
CA ILE A 513 16.13 5.10 -12.07
C ILE A 513 14.99 4.33 -11.40
N LYS A 514 15.26 3.08 -10.98
CA LYS A 514 14.28 2.27 -10.26
C LYS A 514 13.84 2.93 -8.95
N GLY A 515 14.76 3.57 -8.23
CA GLY A 515 14.49 4.17 -6.92
C GLY A 515 13.58 5.38 -6.99
N TRP A 516 13.91 6.40 -7.78
CA TRP A 516 13.05 7.60 -7.86
C TRP A 516 11.68 7.24 -8.45
N MET A 517 11.66 6.33 -9.42
CA MET A 517 10.44 5.82 -10.02
C MET A 517 9.56 5.11 -9.00
N GLN A 518 10.14 4.23 -8.17
CA GLN A 518 9.43 3.54 -7.11
C GLN A 518 8.83 4.52 -6.10
N LEU A 519 9.56 5.57 -5.71
CA LEU A 519 9.07 6.59 -4.78
C LEU A 519 7.87 7.37 -5.36
N VAL A 520 7.89 7.68 -6.66
CA VAL A 520 6.74 8.31 -7.34
C VAL A 520 5.53 7.37 -7.39
N ILE A 521 5.73 6.08 -7.70
CA ILE A 521 4.66 5.06 -7.69
C ILE A 521 4.04 4.92 -6.30
N LEU A 522 4.86 4.93 -5.25
CA LEU A 522 4.41 4.84 -3.87
C LEU A 522 3.57 6.07 -3.46
N ALA A 523 4.02 7.29 -3.79
CA ALA A 523 3.26 8.51 -3.54
C ALA A 523 1.92 8.53 -4.30
N TYR A 524 1.90 8.00 -5.53
CA TYR A 524 0.70 7.85 -6.34
C TYR A 524 -0.35 6.95 -5.68
N HIS A 525 0.04 5.77 -5.19
CA HIS A 525 -0.91 4.87 -4.52
C HIS A 525 -1.37 5.38 -3.16
N TYR A 526 -0.48 6.02 -2.40
CA TYR A 526 -0.79 6.59 -1.08
C TYR A 526 -1.85 7.69 -1.20
N THR A 527 -1.67 8.62 -2.13
CA THR A 527 -2.58 9.78 -2.30
C THR A 527 -3.84 9.48 -3.11
N GLY A 528 -3.93 8.33 -3.80
CA GLY A 528 -5.06 8.01 -4.66
C GLY A 528 -5.10 8.85 -5.95
N ALA A 529 -3.94 9.28 -6.46
CA ALA A 529 -3.81 10.16 -7.63
C ALA A 529 -4.26 9.53 -8.97
N SER A 530 -4.78 8.29 -8.95
CA SER A 530 -5.33 7.59 -10.12
C SER A 530 -6.54 8.27 -10.75
N GLN A 531 -7.19 9.18 -10.01
CA GLN A 531 -8.33 9.97 -10.48
C GLN A 531 -7.91 11.04 -11.51
N VAL A 532 -6.63 11.47 -11.51
CA VAL A 532 -6.10 12.46 -12.46
C VAL A 532 -5.43 11.75 -13.63
N LEU A 533 -6.01 11.90 -14.82
CA LEU A 533 -5.60 11.14 -16.02
C LEU A 533 -4.12 11.37 -16.43
N PRO A 534 -3.58 12.60 -16.51
CA PRO A 534 -2.17 12.81 -16.83
C PRO A 534 -1.19 12.14 -15.84
N ILE A 535 -1.53 12.15 -14.54
CA ILE A 535 -0.73 11.51 -13.50
C ILE A 535 -0.80 9.99 -13.67
N TYR A 536 -2.00 9.44 -13.89
CA TYR A 536 -2.19 8.01 -14.17
C TYR A 536 -1.34 7.54 -15.37
N MET A 537 -1.34 8.28 -16.48
CA MET A 537 -0.54 7.93 -17.66
C MET A 537 0.96 8.02 -17.40
N SER A 538 1.40 9.05 -16.67
CA SER A 538 2.81 9.21 -16.30
C SER A 538 3.30 8.06 -15.41
N VAL A 539 2.51 7.66 -14.41
CA VAL A 539 2.84 6.52 -13.55
C VAL A 539 2.78 5.20 -14.34
N ARG A 540 1.89 5.08 -15.33
CA ARG A 540 1.90 3.92 -16.22
C ARG A 540 3.19 3.84 -17.02
N LEU A 541 3.68 4.97 -17.54
CA LEU A 541 4.97 5.04 -18.22
C LEU A 541 6.11 4.54 -17.33
N LEU A 542 6.08 4.86 -16.04
CA LEU A 542 7.06 4.37 -15.06
C LEU A 542 7.01 2.83 -14.94
N VAL A 543 5.83 2.21 -14.89
CA VAL A 543 5.73 0.74 -14.90
C VAL A 543 6.34 0.15 -16.17
N SER A 544 6.07 0.73 -17.33
CA SER A 544 6.68 0.31 -18.59
C SER A 544 8.20 0.52 -18.62
N LEU A 545 8.71 1.60 -18.01
CA LEU A 545 10.14 1.85 -17.84
C LEU A 545 10.80 0.78 -16.97
N TYR A 546 10.15 0.32 -15.89
CA TYR A 546 10.66 -0.79 -15.09
C TYR A 546 10.80 -2.07 -15.94
N LEU A 547 9.75 -2.42 -16.68
CA LEU A 547 9.74 -3.61 -17.55
C LEU A 547 10.78 -3.49 -18.66
N PHE A 548 10.94 -2.31 -19.25
CA PHE A 548 11.99 -2.01 -20.22
C PHE A 548 13.38 -2.22 -19.61
N LEU A 549 13.65 -1.70 -18.41
CA LEU A 549 14.94 -1.88 -17.72
C LEU A 549 15.19 -3.34 -17.34
N SER A 550 14.14 -4.09 -16.97
CA SER A 550 14.22 -5.53 -16.75
C SER A 550 14.61 -6.26 -18.05
N GLY A 551 13.96 -5.91 -19.16
CA GLY A 551 14.27 -6.37 -20.51
C GLY A 551 15.72 -6.12 -20.90
N TYR A 552 16.16 -4.88 -20.73
CA TYR A 552 17.53 -4.45 -21.00
C TYR A 552 18.56 -5.22 -20.15
N GLY A 553 18.39 -5.21 -18.82
CA GLY A 553 19.36 -5.78 -17.89
C GLY A 553 19.53 -7.29 -18.03
N HIS A 554 18.42 -8.04 -18.16
CA HIS A 554 18.50 -9.49 -18.35
C HIS A 554 19.07 -9.86 -19.72
N PHE A 555 18.68 -9.14 -20.79
CA PHE A 555 19.26 -9.35 -22.11
C PHE A 555 20.78 -9.11 -22.11
N THR A 556 21.23 -7.98 -21.58
CA THR A 556 22.67 -7.65 -21.51
C THR A 556 23.42 -8.71 -20.70
N TYR A 557 22.88 -9.16 -19.57
CA TYR A 557 23.48 -10.24 -18.79
C TYR A 557 23.62 -11.53 -19.60
N PHE A 558 22.54 -12.04 -20.21
CA PHE A 558 22.58 -13.31 -20.95
C PHE A 558 23.47 -13.23 -22.18
N TYR A 559 23.46 -12.11 -22.90
CA TYR A 559 24.31 -11.93 -24.07
C TYR A 559 25.79 -11.85 -23.68
N THR A 560 26.15 -11.04 -22.69
CA THR A 560 27.56 -10.82 -22.32
C THR A 560 28.16 -12.00 -21.58
N THR A 561 27.45 -12.60 -20.62
CA THR A 561 27.98 -13.72 -19.82
C THR A 561 27.78 -15.09 -20.48
N GLY A 562 26.77 -15.24 -21.35
CA GLY A 562 26.36 -16.55 -21.87
C GLY A 562 25.72 -17.48 -20.83
N ASP A 563 25.52 -17.03 -19.58
CA ASP A 563 25.00 -17.86 -18.48
C ASP A 563 23.48 -18.01 -18.54
N VAL A 564 23.02 -19.10 -19.17
CA VAL A 564 21.60 -19.53 -19.20
C VAL A 564 21.42 -20.82 -18.40
N SER A 565 21.94 -20.82 -17.16
CA SER A 565 21.91 -21.95 -16.24
C SER A 565 20.58 -22.11 -15.49
N PHE A 566 20.30 -23.36 -15.06
CA PHE A 566 19.14 -23.70 -14.25
C PHE A 566 19.17 -23.02 -12.88
N THR A 567 20.35 -22.89 -12.28
CA THR A 567 20.52 -22.23 -10.97
C THR A 567 20.22 -20.73 -11.06
N ARG A 568 20.68 -20.05 -12.11
CA ARG A 568 20.35 -18.63 -12.35
C ARG A 568 18.84 -18.41 -12.48
N PHE A 569 18.16 -19.28 -13.24
CA PHE A 569 16.70 -19.21 -13.41
C PHE A 569 15.99 -19.21 -12.05
N TRP A 570 16.26 -20.22 -11.21
CA TRP A 570 15.60 -20.33 -9.91
C TRP A 570 15.99 -19.23 -8.93
N LYS A 571 17.25 -18.74 -8.94
CA LYS A 571 17.68 -17.61 -8.09
C LYS A 571 16.84 -16.36 -8.38
N VAL A 572 16.59 -16.05 -9.66
CA VAL A 572 15.78 -14.89 -10.04
C VAL A 572 14.30 -15.13 -9.74
N ILE A 573 13.74 -16.29 -10.10
CA ILE A 573 12.34 -16.63 -9.81
C ILE A 573 12.05 -16.54 -8.31
N PHE A 574 12.89 -17.14 -7.47
CA PHE A 574 12.69 -17.10 -6.03
C PHE A 574 12.77 -15.67 -5.49
N ARG A 575 13.79 -14.90 -5.86
CA ARG A 575 13.94 -13.51 -5.39
C ARG A 575 12.73 -12.64 -5.76
N LEU A 576 12.16 -12.82 -6.95
CA LEU A 576 10.98 -12.07 -7.37
C LEU A 576 9.71 -12.49 -6.59
N ASN A 577 9.53 -13.79 -6.35
CA ASN A 577 8.25 -14.34 -5.89
C ASN A 577 8.16 -14.57 -4.38
N PHE A 578 9.29 -14.69 -3.68
CA PHE A 578 9.34 -15.13 -2.28
C PHE A 578 8.42 -14.33 -1.36
N LEU A 579 8.54 -13.00 -1.36
CA LEU A 579 7.72 -12.13 -0.52
C LEU A 579 6.24 -12.20 -0.91
N ALA A 580 5.93 -12.15 -2.21
CA ALA A 580 4.56 -12.21 -2.70
C ALA A 580 3.85 -13.52 -2.29
N VAL A 581 4.53 -14.67 -2.39
CA VAL A 581 4.00 -15.97 -1.95
C VAL A 581 3.74 -15.97 -0.44
N CYS A 582 4.67 -15.46 0.37
CA CYS A 582 4.47 -15.34 1.82
C CYS A 582 3.26 -14.47 2.16
N LEU A 583 3.09 -13.35 1.45
CA LEU A 583 1.96 -12.44 1.61
C LEU A 583 0.64 -13.11 1.21
N CYS A 584 0.58 -13.83 0.09
CA CYS A 584 -0.63 -14.55 -0.33
C CYS A 584 -1.11 -15.51 0.77
N LEU A 585 -0.19 -16.28 1.35
CA LEU A 585 -0.47 -17.24 2.44
C LEU A 585 -0.92 -16.57 3.74
N CYS A 586 -0.30 -15.45 4.12
CA CYS A 586 -0.65 -14.76 5.37
C CYS A 586 -1.92 -13.90 5.24
N MET A 587 -2.17 -13.33 4.05
CA MET A 587 -3.23 -12.35 3.82
C MET A 587 -4.49 -12.95 3.17
N ASN A 588 -4.42 -14.19 2.69
CA ASN A 588 -5.51 -14.84 1.95
C ASN A 588 -5.97 -13.98 0.77
N ARG A 589 -5.00 -13.53 -0.04
CA ARG A 589 -5.24 -12.79 -1.27
C ARG A 589 -4.61 -13.54 -2.46
N PRO A 590 -5.27 -13.54 -3.63
CA PRO A 590 -4.76 -14.25 -4.80
C PRO A 590 -3.45 -13.64 -5.27
N TYR A 591 -2.61 -14.44 -5.93
CA TYR A 591 -1.30 -14.00 -6.42
C TYR A 591 -1.38 -12.75 -7.32
N GLN A 592 -2.48 -12.60 -8.06
CA GLN A 592 -2.75 -11.44 -8.92
C GLN A 592 -2.99 -10.13 -8.17
N PHE A 593 -3.36 -10.18 -6.89
CA PHE A 593 -3.48 -8.97 -6.07
C PHE A 593 -2.17 -8.17 -6.07
N TYR A 594 -1.04 -8.87 -6.12
CA TYR A 594 0.30 -8.30 -6.26
C TYR A 594 0.77 -8.24 -7.73
N TYR A 595 -0.11 -7.80 -8.64
CA TYR A 595 -0.02 -7.94 -10.11
C TYR A 595 1.35 -7.68 -10.75
N PHE A 596 2.16 -6.79 -10.17
CA PHE A 596 3.49 -6.46 -10.68
C PHE A 596 4.45 -7.65 -10.63
N VAL A 597 4.37 -8.48 -9.60
CA VAL A 597 5.26 -9.66 -9.43
C VAL A 597 4.95 -10.76 -10.45
N PRO A 598 3.68 -11.18 -10.65
CA PRO A 598 3.33 -12.07 -11.76
C PRO A 598 3.77 -11.53 -13.12
N LEU A 599 3.60 -10.21 -13.35
CA LEU A 599 3.96 -9.58 -14.63
C LEU A 599 5.46 -9.63 -14.90
N VAL A 600 6.30 -9.22 -13.95
CA VAL A 600 7.77 -9.27 -14.11
C VAL A 600 8.28 -10.71 -14.21
N THR A 601 7.69 -11.63 -13.42
CA THR A 601 8.04 -13.06 -13.45
C THR A 601 7.71 -13.67 -14.82
N PHE A 602 6.52 -13.39 -15.36
CA PHE A 602 6.10 -13.84 -16.68
C PHE A 602 7.11 -13.39 -17.75
N TRP A 603 7.42 -12.10 -17.80
CA TRP A 603 8.36 -11.57 -18.79
C TRP A 603 9.77 -12.12 -18.62
N PHE A 604 10.24 -12.34 -17.38
CA PHE A 604 11.52 -13.01 -17.15
C PHE A 604 11.55 -14.43 -17.72
N ILE A 605 10.48 -15.22 -17.52
CA ILE A 605 10.37 -16.59 -18.08
C ILE A 605 10.43 -16.54 -19.61
N ILE A 606 9.71 -15.61 -20.25
CA ILE A 606 9.72 -15.44 -21.71
C ILE A 606 11.14 -15.11 -22.20
N MET A 607 11.80 -14.12 -21.59
CA MET A 607 13.18 -13.75 -21.93
C MET A 607 14.17 -14.90 -21.78
N PHE A 608 14.13 -15.59 -20.64
CA PHE A 608 14.99 -16.73 -20.37
C PHE A 608 14.77 -17.83 -21.42
N THR A 609 13.51 -18.11 -21.77
CA THR A 609 13.15 -19.09 -22.80
C THR A 609 13.69 -18.69 -24.17
N THR A 610 13.57 -17.41 -24.57
CA THR A 610 14.12 -16.91 -25.84
C THR A 610 15.63 -17.15 -25.97
N PHE A 611 16.40 -16.95 -24.90
CA PHE A 611 17.84 -17.24 -24.89
C PHE A 611 18.17 -18.73 -24.75
N LYS A 612 17.31 -19.50 -24.10
CA LYS A 612 17.48 -20.96 -23.93
C LYS A 612 17.17 -21.74 -25.21
N ILE A 613 16.29 -21.25 -26.08
CA ILE A 613 16.02 -21.90 -27.37
C ILE A 613 17.29 -21.91 -28.23
N ILE A 614 17.61 -23.06 -28.81
CA ILE A 614 18.77 -23.24 -29.71
C ILE A 614 18.55 -22.45 -31.01
N PRO A 615 19.56 -21.76 -31.57
CA PRO A 615 20.96 -21.70 -31.13
C PRO A 615 21.17 -20.77 -29.93
N HIS A 616 22.06 -21.17 -29.02
CA HIS A 616 22.48 -20.32 -27.89
C HIS A 616 23.36 -19.19 -28.41
N VAL A 617 22.90 -17.95 -28.26
CA VAL A 617 23.61 -16.77 -28.74
C VAL A 617 24.18 -16.01 -27.55
N SER A 618 25.51 -15.91 -27.49
CA SER A 618 26.27 -15.04 -26.58
C SER A 618 27.17 -14.11 -27.39
N ALA A 619 27.77 -13.11 -26.74
CA ALA A 619 28.75 -12.20 -27.35
C ALA A 619 29.89 -12.97 -28.03
N GLN A 620 30.53 -13.88 -27.28
CA GLN A 620 31.62 -14.73 -27.78
C GLN A 620 31.18 -15.59 -28.98
N SER A 621 29.98 -16.16 -28.89
CA SER A 621 29.45 -17.00 -29.96
C SER A 621 29.12 -16.18 -31.23
N ALA A 622 28.59 -14.97 -31.06
CA ALA A 622 28.27 -14.08 -32.16
C ALA A 622 29.52 -13.47 -32.82
N GLU A 623 30.61 -13.29 -32.07
CA GLU A 623 31.92 -12.92 -32.63
C GLU A 623 32.52 -14.05 -33.47
N SER A 624 32.38 -15.31 -33.03
CA SER A 624 32.85 -16.46 -33.83
C SER A 624 32.03 -16.68 -35.12
N ASN A 625 30.70 -16.47 -35.07
CA ASN A 625 29.79 -16.76 -36.17
C ASN A 625 28.82 -15.60 -36.41
N SER A 626 29.00 -14.88 -37.52
CA SER A 626 28.12 -13.75 -37.91
C SER A 626 26.65 -14.15 -38.09
N SER A 627 26.35 -15.42 -38.39
CA SER A 627 24.96 -15.92 -38.49
C SER A 627 24.19 -15.84 -37.16
N HIS A 628 24.88 -15.79 -36.02
CA HIS A 628 24.23 -15.69 -34.70
C HIS A 628 23.55 -14.33 -34.47
N TYR A 629 24.00 -13.27 -35.13
CA TYR A 629 23.28 -11.99 -35.14
C TYR A 629 21.92 -12.12 -35.87
N PHE A 630 21.90 -12.82 -37.00
CA PHE A 630 20.67 -13.09 -37.73
C PHE A 630 19.70 -13.94 -36.90
N TYR A 631 20.18 -15.00 -36.24
CA TYR A 631 19.35 -15.81 -35.35
C TYR A 631 18.78 -15.00 -34.18
N LEU A 632 19.53 -14.04 -33.64
CA LEU A 632 19.05 -13.17 -32.58
C LEU A 632 17.95 -12.22 -33.07
N VAL A 633 18.11 -11.62 -34.25
CA VAL A 633 17.04 -10.82 -34.89
C VAL A 633 15.80 -11.66 -35.16
N LEU A 634 15.97 -12.87 -35.70
CA LEU A 634 14.89 -13.81 -35.93
C LEU A 634 14.13 -14.11 -34.63
N LYS A 635 14.84 -14.39 -33.53
CA LYS A 635 14.23 -14.61 -32.20
C LYS A 635 13.41 -13.41 -31.72
N LEU A 636 13.90 -12.18 -31.90
CA LEU A 636 13.18 -10.96 -31.52
C LEU A 636 11.91 -10.74 -32.37
N VAL A 637 12.00 -10.96 -33.69
CA VAL A 637 10.85 -10.86 -34.60
C VAL A 637 9.81 -11.94 -34.31
N THR A 638 10.25 -13.19 -34.04
CA THR A 638 9.36 -14.27 -33.62
C THR A 638 8.68 -13.95 -32.30
N LEU A 639 9.42 -13.40 -31.32
CA LEU A 639 8.84 -12.98 -30.05
C LEU A 639 7.78 -11.87 -30.24
N PHE A 640 8.06 -10.87 -31.07
CA PHE A 640 7.08 -9.84 -31.43
C PHE A 640 5.82 -10.45 -32.05
N ALA A 641 5.98 -11.36 -33.02
CA ALA A 641 4.85 -12.02 -33.67
C ALA A 641 4.01 -12.85 -32.68
N ILE A 642 4.63 -13.59 -31.76
CA ILE A 642 3.93 -14.36 -30.72
C ILE A 642 3.14 -13.43 -29.80
N VAL A 643 3.74 -12.33 -29.35
CA VAL A 643 3.07 -11.35 -28.48
C VAL A 643 1.90 -10.69 -29.20
N SER A 644 2.06 -10.31 -30.47
CA SER A 644 0.98 -9.73 -31.27
C SER A 644 -0.15 -10.75 -31.51
N LEU A 645 0.17 -12.02 -31.77
CA LEU A 645 -0.82 -13.10 -31.93
C LEU A 645 -1.64 -13.30 -30.65
N LEU A 646 -0.97 -13.37 -29.49
CA LEU A 646 -1.62 -13.47 -28.18
C LEU A 646 -2.54 -12.29 -27.90
N TYR A 647 -2.17 -11.09 -28.35
CA TYR A 647 -3.00 -9.89 -28.20
C TYR A 647 -4.23 -9.91 -29.13
N THR A 648 -4.07 -10.33 -30.39
CA THR A 648 -5.17 -10.35 -31.36
C THR A 648 -6.22 -11.41 -31.03
N SER A 649 -5.81 -12.52 -30.41
CA SER A 649 -6.73 -13.61 -30.04
C SER A 649 -6.91 -13.70 -28.52
N GLU A 650 -7.92 -12.99 -27.99
CA GLU A 650 -8.32 -13.09 -26.59
C GLU A 650 -8.66 -14.55 -26.22
N VAL A 651 -9.38 -15.27 -27.09
CA VAL A 651 -9.71 -16.70 -26.89
C VAL A 651 -8.45 -17.56 -26.73
N PHE A 652 -7.41 -17.33 -27.53
CA PHE A 652 -6.15 -18.07 -27.41
C PHE A 652 -5.43 -17.76 -26.10
N PHE A 653 -5.44 -16.50 -25.67
CA PHE A 653 -4.91 -16.11 -24.37
C PHE A 653 -5.65 -16.79 -23.22
N GLU A 654 -6.99 -16.73 -23.22
CA GLU A 654 -7.82 -17.39 -22.21
C GLU A 654 -7.53 -18.89 -22.16
N ASN A 655 -7.48 -19.57 -23.30
CA ASN A 655 -7.19 -21.00 -23.37
C ASN A 655 -5.84 -21.36 -22.73
N ILE A 656 -4.78 -20.57 -22.92
CA ILE A 656 -3.46 -20.86 -22.33
C ILE A 656 -3.50 -20.75 -20.81
N PHE A 657 -4.08 -19.67 -20.30
CA PHE A 657 -4.01 -19.33 -18.87
C PHE A 657 -5.11 -20.00 -18.03
N LEU A 658 -6.18 -20.53 -18.66
CA LEU A 658 -7.19 -21.35 -18.00
C LEU A 658 -6.79 -22.84 -17.87
N ILE A 659 -5.71 -23.28 -18.54
CA ILE A 659 -5.17 -24.64 -18.39
C ILE A 659 -4.47 -24.81 -17.04
N ARG A 660 -4.70 -25.94 -16.36
CA ARG A 660 -3.96 -26.30 -15.14
C ARG A 660 -2.52 -26.68 -15.48
N PRO A 661 -1.51 -26.21 -14.74
CA PRO A 661 -1.60 -25.57 -13.41
C PRO A 661 -1.75 -24.04 -13.43
N TRP A 662 -1.66 -23.38 -14.59
CA TRP A 662 -1.66 -21.90 -14.68
C TRP A 662 -2.93 -21.26 -14.15
N LYS A 663 -4.07 -21.96 -14.29
CA LYS A 663 -5.38 -21.47 -13.86
C LYS A 663 -5.32 -20.81 -12.49
N ALA A 664 -4.85 -21.48 -11.46
CA ALA A 664 -5.03 -20.95 -10.12
C ALA A 664 -3.91 -20.00 -9.63
N LEU A 665 -2.90 -19.75 -10.48
CA LEU A 665 -2.04 -18.57 -10.38
C LEU A 665 -2.66 -17.31 -10.98
N PHE A 666 -3.45 -17.48 -12.06
CA PHE A 666 -3.90 -16.38 -12.91
C PHE A 666 -5.41 -16.15 -12.99
N VAL A 667 -6.19 -16.81 -12.13
CA VAL A 667 -7.65 -16.73 -12.14
C VAL A 667 -8.15 -16.37 -10.75
N ASN A 668 -9.04 -15.38 -10.69
CA ASN A 668 -9.69 -14.98 -9.44
C ASN A 668 -10.74 -16.01 -8.99
N ALA A 669 -11.21 -15.92 -7.75
CA ALA A 669 -12.23 -16.82 -7.20
C ALA A 669 -13.51 -16.93 -8.07
N ASP A 670 -13.81 -15.88 -8.86
CA ASP A 670 -14.95 -15.82 -9.79
C ASP A 670 -14.65 -16.41 -11.18
N ASP A 671 -13.57 -17.20 -11.32
CA ASP A 671 -13.10 -17.77 -12.58
C ASP A 671 -12.78 -16.73 -13.69
N SER A 672 -12.53 -15.47 -13.32
CA SER A 672 -12.25 -14.38 -14.26
C SER A 672 -10.74 -14.13 -14.47
N ILE A 673 -10.32 -14.01 -15.75
CA ILE A 673 -8.95 -13.67 -16.18
C ILE A 673 -8.81 -12.21 -16.61
N LYS A 674 -9.90 -11.44 -16.57
CA LYS A 674 -9.99 -10.07 -17.09
C LYS A 674 -8.90 -9.15 -16.54
N GLU A 675 -8.59 -9.26 -15.24
CA GLU A 675 -7.57 -8.43 -14.61
C GLU A 675 -6.18 -8.73 -15.16
N TRP A 676 -5.81 -10.01 -15.32
CA TRP A 676 -4.54 -10.40 -15.92
C TRP A 676 -4.40 -9.95 -17.35
N TRP A 677 -5.42 -10.23 -18.16
CA TRP A 677 -5.46 -9.80 -19.55
C TRP A 677 -5.29 -8.28 -19.66
N PHE A 678 -6.01 -7.51 -18.84
CA PHE A 678 -5.89 -6.06 -18.79
C PHE A 678 -4.47 -5.60 -18.44
N ARG A 679 -3.85 -6.17 -17.39
CA ARG A 679 -2.49 -5.79 -16.96
C ARG A 679 -1.43 -6.15 -18.00
N TRP A 680 -1.51 -7.35 -18.58
CA TRP A 680 -0.61 -7.85 -19.60
C TRP A 680 -0.74 -7.05 -20.91
N LYS A 681 -1.98 -6.84 -21.38
CA LYS A 681 -2.30 -6.12 -22.63
C LYS A 681 -1.61 -4.76 -22.71
N ILE A 682 -1.60 -4.01 -21.61
CA ILE A 682 -1.13 -2.62 -21.61
C ILE A 682 0.41 -2.51 -21.73
N ASP A 683 1.20 -3.44 -21.17
CA ASP A 683 2.69 -3.38 -21.22
C ASP A 683 3.31 -4.42 -22.19
N ARG A 684 2.52 -4.98 -23.10
CA ARG A 684 2.90 -6.14 -23.93
C ARG A 684 4.22 -5.99 -24.71
N TYR A 685 4.62 -4.78 -25.08
CA TYR A 685 5.84 -4.53 -25.86
C TYR A 685 7.01 -3.95 -25.05
N SER A 686 6.80 -3.55 -23.79
CA SER A 686 7.80 -2.80 -23.02
C SER A 686 9.11 -3.57 -22.83
N VAL A 687 9.03 -4.88 -22.55
CA VAL A 687 10.21 -5.74 -22.37
C VAL A 687 10.94 -5.97 -23.69
N LEU A 688 10.19 -6.19 -24.79
CA LEU A 688 10.76 -6.35 -26.11
C LEU A 688 11.53 -5.10 -26.55
N PHE A 689 10.98 -3.90 -26.32
CA PHE A 689 11.70 -2.66 -26.59
C PHE A 689 12.98 -2.52 -25.76
N GLY A 690 12.98 -3.03 -24.53
CA GLY A 690 14.19 -3.12 -23.70
C GLY A 690 15.25 -4.04 -24.31
N MET A 691 14.84 -5.23 -24.80
CA MET A 691 15.72 -6.18 -25.48
C MET A 691 16.28 -5.62 -26.80
N ILE A 692 15.43 -4.98 -27.62
CA ILE A 692 15.84 -4.33 -28.87
C ILE A 692 16.85 -3.21 -28.58
N THR A 693 16.62 -2.41 -27.54
CA THR A 693 17.54 -1.35 -27.14
C THR A 693 18.87 -1.91 -26.65
N ALA A 694 18.86 -3.01 -25.88
CA ALA A 694 20.07 -3.69 -25.44
C ALA A 694 20.89 -4.22 -26.63
N PHE A 695 20.22 -4.87 -27.59
CA PHE A 695 20.85 -5.32 -28.83
C PHE A 695 21.42 -4.17 -29.66
N GLY A 696 20.65 -3.08 -29.82
CA GLY A 696 21.07 -1.89 -30.54
C GLY A 696 22.31 -1.23 -29.92
N LEU A 697 22.34 -1.09 -28.59
CA LEU A 697 23.50 -0.55 -27.88
C LEU A 697 24.74 -1.44 -28.01
N GLN A 698 24.59 -2.77 -27.99
CA GLN A 698 25.70 -3.69 -28.24
C GLN A 698 26.23 -3.58 -29.66
N MET A 699 25.35 -3.43 -30.66
CA MET A 699 25.76 -3.25 -32.06
C MET A 699 26.47 -1.91 -32.26
N LEU A 700 26.00 -0.85 -31.60
CA LEU A 700 26.65 0.47 -31.62
C LEU A 700 28.04 0.44 -30.95
N ARG A 701 28.22 -0.32 -29.86
CA ARG A 701 29.54 -0.58 -29.24
C ARG A 701 30.47 -1.32 -30.19
N LYS A 702 29.98 -2.38 -30.85
CA LYS A 702 30.76 -3.16 -31.82
C LYS A 702 31.27 -2.32 -32.99
N HIS A 703 30.42 -1.44 -33.54
CA HIS A 703 30.81 -0.53 -34.63
C HIS A 703 31.54 0.73 -34.16
N GLN A 704 31.89 0.84 -32.86
CA GLN A 704 32.57 1.99 -32.27
C GLN A 704 31.88 3.34 -32.52
N LEU A 705 30.55 3.33 -32.70
CA LEU A 705 29.74 4.53 -32.92
C LEU A 705 29.42 5.27 -31.61
N ILE A 706 29.69 4.65 -30.47
CA ILE A 706 29.50 5.19 -29.13
C ILE A 706 30.86 5.37 -28.45
N TRP A 707 31.06 6.53 -27.83
CA TRP A 707 32.24 6.85 -27.03
C TRP A 707 31.92 6.76 -25.54
N GLU A 708 32.10 5.57 -24.95
CA GLU A 708 31.92 5.34 -23.50
C GLU A 708 33.18 5.66 -22.68
N ASN A 709 34.35 5.82 -23.32
CA ASN A 709 35.64 6.09 -22.68
C ASN A 709 35.72 7.48 -22.04
N ASP A 710 36.59 7.61 -21.03
CA ASP A 710 36.76 8.84 -20.25
C ASP A 710 37.25 10.06 -21.03
N THR A 711 37.83 9.84 -22.20
CA THR A 711 38.46 10.87 -23.05
C THR A 711 37.44 11.85 -23.66
N TYR A 712 36.21 11.42 -23.91
CA TYR A 712 35.22 12.22 -24.65
C TYR A 712 34.08 12.74 -23.74
N PRO A 713 33.70 14.03 -23.86
CA PRO A 713 32.64 14.61 -23.03
C PRO A 713 31.22 14.18 -23.45
N TYR A 714 31.05 13.66 -24.66
CA TYR A 714 29.75 13.25 -25.22
C TYR A 714 29.78 11.81 -25.73
N LEU A 715 28.61 11.16 -25.71
CA LEU A 715 28.40 9.77 -26.16
C LEU A 715 28.59 9.60 -27.68
N PHE A 716 28.21 10.62 -28.46
CA PHE A 716 28.32 10.64 -29.93
C PHE A 716 29.13 11.87 -30.38
N PRO A 717 29.58 11.91 -31.65
CA PRO A 717 30.09 13.14 -32.26
C PRO A 717 29.16 14.34 -31.99
N PHE A 718 29.74 15.52 -31.77
CA PHE A 718 29.03 16.71 -31.31
C PHE A 718 27.72 17.00 -32.06
N ARG A 719 27.74 16.93 -33.41
CA ARG A 719 26.55 17.16 -34.25
C ARG A 719 25.44 16.14 -34.00
N ILE A 720 25.80 14.87 -33.87
CA ILE A 720 24.85 13.77 -33.61
C ILE A 720 24.31 13.90 -32.18
N SER A 721 25.15 14.26 -31.21
CA SER A 721 24.73 14.49 -29.83
C SER A 721 23.68 15.60 -29.72
N ILE A 722 23.85 16.72 -30.43
CA ILE A 722 22.84 17.80 -30.47
C ILE A 722 21.52 17.30 -31.06
N PHE A 723 21.58 16.62 -32.21
CA PHE A 723 20.38 16.08 -32.86
C PHE A 723 19.65 15.07 -31.96
N ALA A 724 20.40 14.19 -31.29
CA ALA A 724 19.87 13.21 -30.36
C ALA A 724 19.17 13.88 -29.16
N ILE A 725 19.78 14.92 -28.58
CA ILE A 725 19.17 15.70 -27.47
C ILE A 725 17.87 16.38 -27.94
N PHE A 726 17.87 17.04 -29.10
CA PHE A 726 16.70 17.73 -29.62
C PHE A 726 15.55 16.76 -29.95
N SER A 727 15.87 15.64 -30.61
CA SER A 727 14.91 14.58 -30.88
C SER A 727 14.34 13.97 -29.59
N ALA A 728 15.18 13.76 -28.57
CA ALA A 728 14.74 13.27 -27.28
C ALA A 728 13.79 14.24 -26.57
N LEU A 729 14.08 15.55 -26.59
CA LEU A 729 13.20 16.59 -26.04
C LEU A 729 11.84 16.62 -26.76
N ILE A 730 11.82 16.54 -28.10
CA ILE A 730 10.59 16.43 -28.87
C ILE A 730 9.79 15.19 -28.45
N GLY A 731 10.44 14.03 -28.31
CA GLY A 731 9.78 12.80 -27.88
C GLY A 731 9.13 12.90 -26.48
N LEU A 732 9.78 13.59 -25.53
CA LEU A 732 9.19 13.86 -24.21
C LEU A 732 8.01 14.83 -24.29
N ILE A 733 8.15 15.93 -25.03
CA ILE A 733 7.07 16.91 -25.22
C ILE A 733 5.86 16.27 -25.90
N PHE A 734 6.10 15.45 -26.92
CA PHE A 734 5.06 14.68 -27.61
C PHE A 734 4.27 13.80 -26.64
N TYR A 735 4.95 13.03 -25.80
CA TYR A 735 4.26 12.17 -24.83
C TYR A 735 3.51 12.99 -23.77
N ILE A 736 4.10 14.07 -23.25
CA ILE A 736 3.42 14.96 -22.29
C ILE A 736 2.15 15.53 -22.94
N ALA A 737 2.24 16.07 -24.15
CA ALA A 737 1.08 16.57 -24.89
C ALA A 737 0.02 15.48 -25.06
N LEU A 738 0.42 14.26 -25.42
CA LEU A 738 -0.47 13.09 -25.51
C LEU A 738 -1.24 12.86 -24.20
N THR A 739 -0.57 12.94 -23.05
CA THR A 739 -1.24 12.71 -21.75
C THR A 739 -2.28 13.76 -21.37
N PHE A 740 -2.13 15.00 -21.86
CA PHE A 740 -3.10 16.08 -21.63
C PHE A 740 -4.22 16.13 -22.68
N LEU A 741 -3.95 15.69 -23.90
CA LEU A 741 -4.93 15.65 -25.00
C LEU A 741 -5.84 14.42 -24.96
N CYS A 742 -5.46 13.39 -24.19
CA CYS A 742 -6.27 12.18 -24.08
C CYS A 742 -7.48 12.40 -23.16
N ASN A 743 -8.67 12.00 -23.61
CA ASN A 743 -9.93 12.28 -22.91
C ASN A 743 -10.27 11.21 -21.85
N ASN A 744 -10.09 9.94 -22.18
CA ASN A 744 -10.59 8.81 -21.38
C ASN A 744 -9.51 7.75 -21.12
N LYS A 745 -9.50 7.16 -19.92
CA LYS A 745 -8.55 6.09 -19.54
C LYS A 745 -8.48 4.94 -20.54
N SER A 746 -9.63 4.53 -21.10
CA SER A 746 -9.70 3.41 -22.04
C SER A 746 -8.88 3.67 -23.30
N GLU A 747 -9.10 4.82 -23.94
CA GLU A 747 -8.41 5.21 -25.17
C GLU A 747 -6.90 5.36 -24.94
N CYS A 748 -6.49 6.00 -23.83
CA CYS A 748 -5.08 6.16 -23.51
C CYS A 748 -4.40 4.81 -23.25
N ASN A 749 -5.08 3.87 -22.59
CA ASN A 749 -4.56 2.53 -22.31
C ASN A 749 -4.34 1.72 -23.59
N GLU A 750 -5.15 1.93 -24.63
CA GLU A 750 -4.96 1.25 -25.93
C GLU A 750 -3.76 1.80 -26.70
N LEU A 751 -3.54 3.12 -26.64
CA LEU A 751 -2.43 3.78 -27.31
C LEU A 751 -1.09 3.56 -26.60
N HIS A 752 -1.09 3.50 -25.26
CA HIS A 752 0.11 3.40 -24.41
C HIS A 752 1.16 2.35 -24.85
N PRO A 753 0.82 1.07 -25.11
CA PRO A 753 1.80 0.07 -25.52
C PRO A 753 2.55 0.40 -26.83
N TYR A 754 1.97 1.21 -27.71
CA TYR A 754 2.60 1.62 -28.96
C TYR A 754 3.50 2.85 -28.81
N VAL A 755 3.22 3.72 -27.84
CA VAL A 755 3.88 5.03 -27.73
C VAL A 755 4.85 5.09 -26.55
N SER A 756 4.71 4.21 -25.54
CA SER A 756 5.48 4.23 -24.29
C SER A 756 7.00 4.16 -24.48
N PHE A 757 7.50 3.53 -25.55
CA PHE A 757 8.94 3.42 -25.79
C PHE A 757 9.58 4.77 -26.16
N ILE A 758 8.82 5.70 -26.76
CA ILE A 758 9.31 7.01 -27.20
C ILE A 758 9.90 7.81 -26.03
N PRO A 759 9.12 8.15 -24.98
CA PRO A 759 9.65 8.90 -23.84
C PRO A 759 10.70 8.10 -23.04
N ILE A 760 10.66 6.76 -23.02
CA ILE A 760 11.68 5.92 -22.36
C ILE A 760 13.04 6.10 -23.06
N ILE A 761 13.08 5.93 -24.38
CA ILE A 761 14.31 6.11 -25.16
C ILE A 761 14.78 7.56 -25.08
N SER A 762 13.88 8.54 -25.18
CA SER A 762 14.20 9.96 -24.99
C SER A 762 14.88 10.21 -23.64
N PHE A 763 14.32 9.68 -22.55
CA PHE A 763 14.91 9.81 -21.22
C PHE A 763 16.31 9.18 -21.15
N ILE A 764 16.49 7.98 -21.71
CA ILE A 764 17.80 7.29 -21.74
C ILE A 764 18.83 8.09 -22.51
N ILE A 765 18.46 8.66 -23.68
CA ILE A 765 19.34 9.50 -24.49
C ILE A 765 19.76 10.74 -23.69
N LEU A 766 18.82 11.48 -23.11
CA LEU A 766 19.13 12.68 -22.32
C LEU A 766 20.03 12.36 -21.12
N ARG A 767 19.78 11.24 -20.44
CA ARG A 767 20.53 10.81 -19.26
C ARG A 767 21.98 10.39 -19.60
N ASN A 768 22.25 9.91 -20.81
CA ASN A 768 23.53 9.29 -21.17
C ASN A 768 24.36 10.07 -22.20
N THR A 769 23.79 11.07 -22.89
CA THR A 769 24.50 11.79 -23.97
C THR A 769 25.69 12.59 -23.45
N SER A 770 25.57 13.26 -22.30
CA SER A 770 26.69 13.96 -21.65
C SER A 770 27.38 13.08 -20.63
N LYS A 771 28.72 13.12 -20.60
CA LYS A 771 29.52 12.45 -19.56
C LYS A 771 29.11 12.87 -18.16
N TRP A 772 28.83 14.15 -17.93
CA TRP A 772 28.47 14.68 -16.60
C TRP A 772 27.26 13.98 -16.00
N PHE A 773 26.22 13.77 -16.81
CA PHE A 773 25.05 13.00 -16.38
C PHE A 773 25.41 11.51 -16.27
N ARG A 774 26.11 10.93 -17.24
CA ARG A 774 26.40 9.50 -17.27
C ARG A 774 27.28 9.02 -16.10
N SER A 775 28.20 9.84 -15.59
CA SER A 775 29.12 9.48 -14.51
C SER A 775 28.64 9.88 -13.12
N ARG A 776 27.44 10.44 -12.96
CA ARG A 776 26.90 10.87 -11.66
C ARG A 776 25.57 10.21 -11.39
N PHE A 777 25.31 9.81 -10.15
CA PHE A 777 24.04 9.21 -9.75
C PHE A 777 23.68 9.57 -8.31
N SER A 778 22.39 9.56 -7.97
CA SER A 778 21.95 9.75 -6.60
C SER A 778 22.12 8.46 -5.78
N LEU A 779 22.91 8.52 -4.71
CA LEU A 779 23.06 7.44 -3.72
C LEU A 779 21.71 7.08 -3.09
N LEU A 780 20.91 8.10 -2.75
CA LEU A 780 19.61 7.93 -2.11
C LEU A 780 18.69 7.11 -3.01
N PHE A 781 18.53 7.51 -4.27
CA PHE A 781 17.69 6.78 -5.21
C PHE A 781 18.27 5.41 -5.58
N SER A 782 19.59 5.28 -5.74
CA SER A 782 20.20 3.97 -5.99
C SER A 782 19.91 2.98 -4.86
N TRP A 783 19.97 3.44 -3.60
CA TRP A 783 19.60 2.64 -2.43
C TRP A 783 18.14 2.19 -2.46
N PHE A 784 17.20 3.11 -2.71
CA PHE A 784 15.78 2.78 -2.88
C PHE A 784 15.53 1.82 -4.06
N GLY A 785 16.33 1.93 -5.13
CA GLY A 785 16.27 1.03 -6.28
C GLY A 785 16.60 -0.42 -5.95
N ARG A 786 17.59 -0.66 -5.07
CA ARG A 786 17.99 -2.01 -4.64
C ARG A 786 16.90 -2.76 -3.90
N ILE A 787 16.06 -2.02 -3.14
CA ILE A 787 14.95 -2.54 -2.33
C ILE A 787 13.56 -2.24 -2.95
N SER A 788 13.51 -1.93 -4.25
CA SER A 788 12.31 -1.39 -4.90
C SER A 788 11.13 -2.38 -4.91
N LEU A 789 11.40 -3.67 -5.07
CA LEU A 789 10.38 -4.71 -5.08
C LEU A 789 9.72 -4.87 -3.70
N GLU A 790 10.54 -4.90 -2.65
CA GLU A 790 10.09 -5.03 -1.27
C GLU A 790 9.27 -3.81 -0.85
N LEU A 791 9.69 -2.59 -1.25
CA LEU A 791 8.91 -1.38 -1.05
C LEU A 791 7.56 -1.44 -1.77
N PHE A 792 7.53 -1.92 -3.02
CA PHE A 792 6.29 -2.07 -3.78
C PHE A 792 5.32 -3.02 -3.08
N LEU A 793 5.79 -4.14 -2.54
CA LEU A 793 4.92 -5.13 -1.89
C LEU A 793 4.51 -4.72 -0.47
N CYS A 794 5.43 -4.17 0.32
CA CYS A 794 5.15 -3.78 1.70
C CYS A 794 4.15 -2.60 1.79
N GLN A 795 4.03 -1.77 0.74
CA GLN A 795 3.09 -0.64 0.75
C GLN A 795 1.64 -1.12 1.00
N TYR A 796 1.27 -2.31 0.51
CA TYR A 796 -0.08 -2.86 0.58
C TYR A 796 -0.58 -3.09 2.00
N HIS A 797 0.33 -3.28 2.97
CA HIS A 797 -0.02 -3.69 4.34
C HIS A 797 0.58 -2.80 5.43
N ILE A 798 1.30 -1.72 5.08
CA ILE A 798 1.83 -0.75 6.05
C ILE A 798 1.31 0.66 5.78
N TRP A 799 1.34 1.10 4.52
CA TRP A 799 0.82 2.41 4.13
C TRP A 799 -0.65 2.32 3.73
N LEU A 800 -0.96 1.33 2.91
CA LEU A 800 -2.30 1.05 2.45
C LEU A 800 -2.96 0.04 3.40
N ALA A 801 -4.28 0.06 3.42
CA ALA A 801 -5.10 -0.87 4.18
C ALA A 801 -6.38 -1.20 3.39
N ALA A 802 -7.09 -2.25 3.82
CA ALA A 802 -8.35 -2.69 3.22
C ALA A 802 -8.22 -2.85 1.70
N ASP A 803 -7.31 -3.75 1.32
CA ASP A 803 -7.04 -4.10 -0.07
C ASP A 803 -6.73 -2.90 -0.99
N THR A 804 -5.98 -1.92 -0.48
CA THR A 804 -5.59 -0.68 -1.17
C THR A 804 -6.67 0.39 -1.32
N HIS A 805 -7.85 0.22 -0.76
CA HIS A 805 -8.86 1.28 -0.76
C HIS A 805 -8.55 2.38 0.27
N GLY A 806 -7.88 2.01 1.36
CA GLY A 806 -7.58 2.88 2.49
C GLY A 806 -6.11 3.20 2.72
N ILE A 807 -5.90 4.04 3.72
CA ILE A 807 -4.61 4.37 4.34
C ILE A 807 -4.64 3.90 5.79
N LEU A 808 -3.52 3.34 6.27
CA LEU A 808 -3.35 2.96 7.66
C LEU A 808 -3.04 4.19 8.55
N VAL A 809 -3.76 4.31 9.67
CA VAL A 809 -3.61 5.40 10.62
C VAL A 809 -3.15 4.86 11.97
N LEU A 810 -1.88 5.10 12.29
CA LEU A 810 -1.27 4.79 13.57
C LEU A 810 -1.39 5.96 14.55
N ILE A 811 -1.47 7.20 14.07
CA ILE A 811 -1.68 8.38 14.90
C ILE A 811 -2.88 9.18 14.36
N PRO A 812 -4.06 9.07 15.00
CA PRO A 812 -5.25 9.81 14.58
C PRO A 812 -5.06 11.32 14.79
N GLY A 813 -5.67 12.14 13.92
CA GLY A 813 -5.66 13.61 14.01
C GLY A 813 -4.37 14.29 13.54
N TYR A 814 -3.28 13.55 13.27
CA TYR A 814 -1.99 14.11 12.83
C TYR A 814 -1.47 13.43 11.55
N PRO A 815 -2.03 13.75 10.36
CA PRO A 815 -1.73 13.04 9.12
C PRO A 815 -0.27 13.13 8.70
N VAL A 816 0.39 14.28 8.87
CA VAL A 816 1.81 14.44 8.52
C VAL A 816 2.70 13.58 9.42
N LEU A 817 2.45 13.59 10.73
CA LEU A 817 3.20 12.77 11.68
C LEU A 817 2.97 11.27 11.43
N ASN A 818 1.74 10.89 11.09
CA ASN A 818 1.39 9.52 10.70
C ASN A 818 2.21 9.07 9.48
N VAL A 819 2.30 9.89 8.42
CA VAL A 819 3.12 9.59 7.24
C VAL A 819 4.59 9.41 7.62
N VAL A 820 5.16 10.32 8.43
CA VAL A 820 6.58 10.25 8.81
C VAL A 820 6.89 8.96 9.58
N ILE A 821 6.08 8.61 10.57
CA ILE A 821 6.29 7.41 11.40
C ILE A 821 6.05 6.13 10.61
N THR A 822 4.96 6.06 9.86
CA THR A 822 4.66 4.88 9.03
C THR A 822 5.73 4.69 7.96
N SER A 823 6.24 5.77 7.33
CA SER A 823 7.36 5.72 6.37
C SER A 823 8.64 5.18 6.99
N PHE A 824 8.97 5.62 8.21
CA PHE A 824 10.16 5.14 8.92
C PHE A 824 10.10 3.64 9.21
N ILE A 825 8.96 3.14 9.71
CA ILE A 825 8.72 1.72 9.96
C ILE A 825 8.73 0.94 8.62
N PHE A 826 8.03 1.45 7.61
CA PHE A 826 7.92 0.86 6.28
C PHE A 826 9.27 0.63 5.62
N ILE A 827 10.11 1.66 5.55
CA ILE A 827 11.43 1.59 4.93
C ILE A 827 12.34 0.62 5.70
N SER A 828 12.27 0.63 7.04
CA SER A 828 13.05 -0.28 7.89
C SER A 828 12.69 -1.75 7.65
N ILE A 829 11.38 -2.05 7.54
CA ILE A 829 10.87 -3.40 7.27
C ILE A 829 11.22 -3.84 5.85
N ALA A 830 11.05 -2.98 4.84
CA ALA A 830 11.38 -3.30 3.46
C ALA A 830 12.88 -3.66 3.30
N HIS A 831 13.77 -2.89 3.93
CA HIS A 831 15.20 -3.21 3.96
C HIS A 831 15.47 -4.54 4.68
N ASP A 832 14.76 -4.85 5.76
CA ASP A 832 14.93 -6.12 6.48
C ASP A 832 14.48 -7.33 5.66
N ILE A 833 13.35 -7.23 4.97
CA ILE A 833 12.87 -8.29 4.08
C ILE A 833 13.84 -8.50 2.91
N HIS A 834 14.41 -7.42 2.36
CA HIS A 834 15.41 -7.53 1.31
C HIS A 834 16.61 -8.39 1.74
N MET A 835 17.16 -8.11 2.93
CA MET A 835 18.26 -8.88 3.50
C MET A 835 17.87 -10.33 3.81
N ILE A 836 16.65 -10.56 4.32
CA ILE A 836 16.12 -11.89 4.58
C ILE A 836 16.02 -12.68 3.27
N THR A 837 15.50 -12.06 2.21
CA THR A 837 15.30 -12.69 0.90
C THR A 837 16.64 -13.08 0.29
N ASP A 838 17.63 -12.18 0.27
CA ASP A 838 18.95 -12.48 -0.29
C ASP A 838 19.63 -13.62 0.48
N CYS A 839 19.56 -13.65 1.81
CA CYS A 839 20.13 -14.75 2.61
C CYS A 839 19.42 -16.09 2.36
N ILE A 840 18.08 -16.08 2.31
CA ILE A 840 17.27 -17.30 2.09
C ILE A 840 17.51 -17.88 0.69
N VAL A 841 17.64 -17.03 -0.34
CA VAL A 841 17.99 -17.47 -1.71
C VAL A 841 19.27 -18.30 -1.70
N HIS A 842 20.31 -17.81 -1.03
CA HIS A 842 21.60 -18.52 -0.94
C HIS A 842 21.52 -19.83 -0.15
N CYS A 843 20.64 -19.91 0.85
CA CYS A 843 20.43 -21.13 1.63
C CYS A 843 19.63 -22.20 0.86
N LEU A 844 18.60 -21.79 0.10
CA LEU A 844 17.69 -22.72 -0.58
C LEU A 844 18.20 -23.11 -1.97
N ILE A 845 18.82 -22.17 -2.70
CA ILE A 845 19.26 -22.36 -4.08
C ILE A 845 20.78 -22.45 -4.11
N THR A 846 21.26 -23.67 -4.00
CA THR A 846 22.67 -24.03 -4.04
C THR A 846 23.22 -23.95 -5.46
N ASN A 847 24.55 -23.85 -5.59
CA ASN A 847 25.19 -23.86 -6.92
C ASN A 847 25.04 -25.21 -7.65
N ASP A 848 24.76 -26.28 -6.92
CA ASP A 848 24.43 -27.59 -7.50
C ASP A 848 22.91 -27.73 -7.70
N TRP A 849 22.52 -28.14 -8.91
CA TRP A 849 21.14 -28.23 -9.36
C TRP A 849 20.36 -29.35 -8.66
N ARG A 850 21.05 -30.42 -8.23
CA ARG A 850 20.40 -31.58 -7.58
C ARG A 850 19.83 -31.21 -6.21
N TYR A 851 20.62 -30.51 -5.41
CA TYR A 851 20.18 -30.03 -4.10
C TYR A 851 19.11 -28.94 -4.22
N THR A 852 19.24 -28.06 -5.22
CA THR A 852 18.20 -27.07 -5.55
C THR A 852 16.88 -27.76 -5.89
N LEU A 853 16.90 -28.77 -6.76
CA LEU A 853 15.71 -29.53 -7.13
C LEU A 853 15.08 -30.23 -5.92
N ARG A 854 15.90 -30.88 -5.07
CA ARG A 854 15.42 -31.51 -3.82
C ARG A 854 14.70 -30.50 -2.94
N ASN A 855 15.31 -29.33 -2.69
CA ASN A 855 14.73 -28.30 -1.83
C ASN A 855 13.43 -27.73 -2.43
N LEU A 856 13.38 -27.50 -3.75
CA LEU A 856 12.18 -27.06 -4.44
C LEU A 856 11.06 -28.09 -4.39
N CYS A 857 11.36 -29.39 -4.58
CA CYS A 857 10.37 -30.45 -4.46
C CYS A 857 9.74 -30.49 -3.06
N ILE A 858 10.54 -30.30 -2.00
CA ILE A 858 10.04 -30.21 -0.62
C ILE A 858 9.09 -29.01 -0.45
N ILE A 859 9.49 -27.84 -0.96
CA ILE A 859 8.65 -26.62 -0.90
C ILE A 859 7.33 -26.84 -1.67
N CYS A 860 7.39 -27.40 -2.88
CA CYS A 860 6.21 -27.69 -3.69
C CYS A 860 5.29 -28.70 -3.00
N LEU A 861 5.83 -29.75 -2.36
CA LEU A 861 5.03 -30.72 -1.60
C LEU A 861 4.28 -30.08 -0.43
N ILE A 862 4.81 -29.03 0.17
CA ILE A 862 4.16 -28.28 1.25
C ILE A 862 3.12 -27.30 0.69
N LEU A 863 3.44 -26.60 -0.41
CA LEU A 863 2.59 -25.53 -0.96
C LEU A 863 1.44 -26.04 -1.84
N LEU A 864 1.63 -27.13 -2.59
CA LEU A 864 0.61 -27.67 -3.52
C LEU A 864 -0.69 -28.11 -2.81
N PRO A 865 -0.66 -28.87 -1.70
CA PRO A 865 -1.88 -29.26 -0.99
C PRO A 865 -2.63 -28.05 -0.40
N VAL A 866 -1.88 -27.04 0.02
CA VAL A 866 -2.39 -25.77 0.57
C VAL A 866 -3.05 -24.94 -0.54
N GLY A 867 -2.45 -24.89 -1.73
CA GLY A 867 -3.00 -24.18 -2.90
C GLY A 867 -4.28 -24.76 -3.47
N ILE A 868 -4.31 -26.09 -3.64
CA ILE A 868 -5.41 -26.80 -4.32
C ILE A 868 -6.72 -26.73 -3.53
N LYS A 869 -6.65 -26.73 -2.18
CA LYS A 869 -7.84 -26.80 -1.33
C LYS A 869 -8.65 -25.50 -1.30
N ASP A 870 -7.99 -24.35 -1.34
CA ASP A 870 -8.62 -23.03 -1.13
C ASP A 870 -8.58 -22.14 -2.40
N GLY A 871 -8.20 -22.71 -3.56
CA GLY A 871 -8.17 -21.96 -4.83
C GLY A 871 -7.11 -20.85 -4.86
N MET A 872 -6.06 -20.97 -4.03
CA MET A 872 -4.99 -19.97 -3.91
C MET A 872 -3.85 -20.15 -4.93
N PHE A 873 -3.73 -21.34 -5.57
CA PHE A 873 -2.70 -21.67 -6.57
C PHE A 873 -3.15 -22.66 -7.62
#